data_AF-A0A954CES0-F1
#
_entry.id   AF-A0A954CES0-F1
#
_cell.length_a   1.000
_cell.length_b   1.000
_cell.length_c   1.000
_cell.angle_alpha   90.00
_cell.angle_beta   90.00
_cell.angle_gamma   90.00
#
_symmetry.space_group_name_H-M   'P 1'
#
loop_
_entity.id
_entity.type
_entity.pdbx_description
1 polymer ?
#
loop_
_entity_poly.entity_id
_entity_poly.type
_entity_poly.pdbx_seq_one_letter_code
_entity_poly.pdbx_strand_id
1 'polypeptide(L)'
;RSLLLAEMMYLAGFDVRLAHRTLDDGQIDALLAAAGGGAEAAAAPELADTGADVQGLATAIGVEPSVVAAYADAQIAAGADCDAALAALIDEQSVRLAGMIPAEALGAAAQAATARQRGALADHWWVQYSLGGDWSDLDPSAEEVGDGAAEAVFARPDLPADLDHRLALRVVADRWDGQELHSETLVAAELPVADAAYQPITLDIGPLPGSPEAGATMEEVLAAHTAWVPAIGIGEDTLIDLAVSDTGETREATQAVQEQIEGLSATGGGLLGGGALGGGAGGQEAGEAATTLVAMRLEVEITGPGAEPRLATRTIYDYFGGAAAAAATEVAMDDAARVERAASLLVSDEIAVTTGTIPAALAARGAAEDMAGVLAVLSGLLSGERPEIQPVSAHSIALDWAADRPSGLRQADLASPTVLIVHSHAGQDPAGASAIDIVSLGAAPATADPAAGVRHGVSATLGENLFLTVPGSPLARDNAARAFALQPEDWTFVGPGDAQALADTGLAGPTRAFAEQDLAAGYALIVPPADTTVLGDSGPTYWRFDPATGAVLGIGPQGYGQNMREVGEMLQDLVRMRHWFAAYAGIMGCIYLDATGYLSGDQVMLCMAASILSVHQQSLKLLGTAINSYAHARVVIAGGIAGILIVQSGRREAIVEAVGDILANMGLSFGDE
;
A
#
# COMPACT_ATOMS: atom_id res chain seq x y z
N ARG A 1 -9.74 -8.41 -24.56
CA ARG A 1 -9.24 -9.61 -25.30
C ARG A 1 -8.84 -9.25 -26.74
N SER A 2 -9.73 -8.65 -27.53
CA SER A 2 -9.49 -8.30 -28.92
C SER A 2 -8.31 -7.34 -29.11
N LEU A 3 -8.10 -6.40 -28.19
CA LEU A 3 -6.91 -5.55 -28.13
C LEU A 3 -5.59 -6.34 -28.04
N LEU A 4 -5.51 -7.32 -27.13
CA LEU A 4 -4.33 -8.18 -26.98
C LEU A 4 -4.08 -8.98 -28.26
N LEU A 5 -5.13 -9.56 -28.84
CA LEU A 5 -5.01 -10.34 -30.07
C LEU A 5 -4.59 -9.47 -31.26
N ALA A 6 -5.14 -8.26 -31.38
CA ALA A 6 -4.73 -7.28 -32.38
C ALA A 6 -3.24 -6.97 -32.23
N GLU A 7 -2.76 -6.81 -30.99
CA GLU A 7 -1.34 -6.53 -30.75
C GLU A 7 -0.43 -7.71 -31.09
N MET A 8 -0.82 -8.93 -30.72
CA MET A 8 -0.07 -10.13 -31.09
C MET A 8 0.03 -10.28 -32.62
N MET A 9 -1.06 -10.01 -33.34
CA MET A 9 -1.09 -10.07 -34.80
C MET A 9 -0.27 -8.94 -35.44
N TYR A 10 -0.32 -7.73 -34.88
CA TYR A 10 0.51 -6.61 -35.31
C TYR A 10 2.01 -6.91 -35.15
N LEU A 11 2.41 -7.42 -33.98
CA LEU A 11 3.80 -7.83 -33.70
C LEU A 11 4.26 -8.99 -34.60
N ALA A 12 3.34 -9.82 -35.07
CA ALA A 12 3.62 -10.87 -36.06
C ALA A 12 3.73 -10.33 -37.51
N GLY A 13 3.57 -9.03 -37.72
CA GLY A 13 3.76 -8.36 -39.02
C GLY A 13 2.49 -8.29 -39.89
N PHE A 14 1.31 -8.52 -39.32
CA PHE A 14 0.04 -8.35 -40.02
C PHE A 14 -0.47 -6.91 -39.90
N ASP A 15 -1.13 -6.41 -40.95
CA ASP A 15 -1.99 -5.23 -40.80
C ASP A 15 -3.27 -5.65 -40.07
N VAL A 16 -3.59 -4.96 -38.99
CA VAL A 16 -4.72 -5.28 -38.11
C VAL A 16 -5.68 -4.11 -37.97
N ARG A 17 -6.95 -4.42 -37.78
CA ARG A 17 -7.98 -3.48 -37.35
C ARG A 17 -8.97 -4.19 -36.43
N LEU A 18 -9.70 -3.42 -35.63
CA LEU A 18 -10.75 -3.93 -34.77
C LEU A 18 -12.08 -3.72 -35.45
N ALA A 19 -12.91 -4.76 -35.46
CA ALA A 19 -14.27 -4.72 -35.95
C ALA A 19 -15.23 -4.80 -34.77
N HIS A 20 -16.35 -4.11 -34.89
CA HIS A 20 -17.38 -3.97 -33.86
C HIS A 20 -18.77 -4.25 -34.43
N ARG A 21 -19.63 -4.86 -33.62
CA ARG A 21 -21.09 -4.93 -33.85
C ARG A 21 -21.83 -5.05 -32.51
N THR A 22 -23.08 -4.61 -32.48
CA THR A 22 -23.96 -4.94 -31.36
C THR A 22 -24.57 -6.34 -31.52
N LEU A 23 -24.48 -7.18 -30.48
CA LEU A 23 -25.11 -8.50 -30.45
C LEU A 23 -26.58 -8.42 -30.00
N ASP A 24 -27.40 -9.34 -30.50
CA ASP A 24 -28.76 -9.53 -30.00
C ASP A 24 -28.81 -10.39 -28.73
N ASP A 25 -29.95 -10.38 -28.03
CA ASP A 25 -30.13 -11.13 -26.77
C ASP A 25 -29.85 -12.64 -26.91
N GLY A 26 -30.14 -13.23 -28.08
CA GLY A 26 -29.90 -14.65 -28.32
C GLY A 26 -28.42 -14.98 -28.47
N GLN A 27 -27.66 -14.11 -29.13
CA GLN A 27 -26.19 -14.23 -29.23
C GLN A 27 -25.52 -14.00 -27.87
N ILE A 28 -26.00 -13.02 -27.09
CA ILE A 28 -25.52 -12.77 -25.72
C ILE A 28 -25.77 -14.01 -24.84
N ASP A 29 -26.97 -14.60 -24.92
CA ASP A 29 -27.31 -15.82 -24.16
C ASP A 29 -26.41 -17.01 -24.56
N ALA A 30 -26.09 -17.14 -25.85
CA ALA A 30 -25.17 -18.17 -26.34
C ALA A 30 -23.75 -17.99 -25.77
N LEU A 31 -23.23 -16.76 -25.75
CA LEU A 31 -21.94 -16.43 -25.14
C LEU A 31 -21.92 -16.70 -23.64
N LEU A 32 -22.97 -16.30 -22.92
CA LEU A 32 -23.11 -16.56 -21.49
C LEU A 32 -23.15 -18.07 -21.20
N ALA A 33 -23.86 -18.84 -22.02
CA ALA A 33 -23.93 -20.29 -21.89
C ALA A 33 -22.56 -20.95 -22.16
N ALA A 34 -21.82 -20.49 -23.17
CA ALA A 34 -20.48 -20.97 -23.46
C ALA A 34 -19.49 -20.62 -22.34
N ALA A 35 -19.56 -19.40 -21.79
CA ALA A 35 -18.73 -18.97 -20.66
C ALA A 35 -19.05 -19.74 -19.37
N GLY A 36 -20.33 -20.03 -19.12
CA GLY A 36 -20.81 -20.79 -17.97
C GLY A 36 -20.56 -22.30 -18.05
N GLY A 37 -20.20 -22.83 -19.23
CA GLY A 37 -19.97 -24.25 -19.51
C GLY A 37 -18.79 -24.89 -18.77
N GLY A 38 -18.17 -24.17 -17.82
CA GLY A 38 -17.01 -24.62 -17.09
C GLY A 38 -15.81 -24.59 -18.02
N ALA A 39 -15.22 -23.41 -18.21
CA ALA A 39 -13.79 -23.37 -18.38
C ALA A 39 -13.21 -24.02 -17.11
N GLU A 40 -12.98 -25.33 -17.16
CA GLU A 40 -12.18 -26.08 -16.20
C GLU A 40 -10.98 -25.19 -15.96
N ALA A 41 -10.93 -24.57 -14.77
CA ALA A 41 -10.06 -23.44 -14.49
C ALA A 41 -8.69 -23.81 -15.02
N ALA A 42 -8.28 -23.19 -16.13
CA ALA A 42 -7.13 -23.64 -16.90
C ALA A 42 -6.03 -23.90 -15.90
N ALA A 43 -5.60 -25.17 -15.78
CA ALA A 43 -4.75 -25.60 -14.69
C ALA A 43 -3.65 -24.55 -14.57
N ALA A 44 -3.49 -23.98 -13.36
CA ALA A 44 -2.52 -22.92 -13.14
C ALA A 44 -1.23 -23.36 -13.84
N PRO A 45 -0.66 -22.53 -14.74
CA PRO A 45 0.47 -22.95 -15.54
C PRO A 45 1.48 -23.57 -14.59
N GLU A 46 1.85 -24.83 -14.86
CA GLU A 46 2.81 -25.56 -14.03
C GLU A 46 4.01 -24.65 -13.88
N LEU A 47 4.25 -24.16 -12.65
CA LEU A 47 5.32 -23.23 -12.36
C LEU A 47 6.59 -23.84 -12.96
N ALA A 48 7.29 -23.08 -13.79
CA ALA A 48 8.51 -23.56 -14.44
C ALA A 48 9.43 -24.21 -13.38
N ASP A 49 10.11 -25.30 -13.75
CA ASP A 49 10.95 -26.11 -12.86
C ASP A 49 11.77 -25.23 -11.90
N THR A 50 11.30 -25.15 -10.65
CA THR A 50 11.87 -24.30 -9.60
C THR A 50 13.34 -24.63 -9.33
N GLY A 51 13.80 -25.83 -9.72
CA GLY A 51 15.19 -26.25 -9.56
C GLY A 51 16.19 -25.40 -10.35
N ALA A 52 15.82 -24.90 -11.54
CA ALA A 52 16.70 -24.02 -12.32
C ALA A 52 16.84 -22.64 -11.67
N ASP A 53 15.77 -22.15 -11.04
CA ASP A 53 15.73 -20.85 -10.39
C ASP A 53 16.47 -20.87 -9.04
N VAL A 54 16.33 -21.95 -8.26
CA VAL A 54 17.06 -22.17 -7.00
C VAL A 54 18.58 -22.15 -7.20
N GLN A 55 19.09 -22.78 -8.26
CA GLN A 55 20.53 -22.78 -8.55
C GLN A 55 21.03 -21.38 -8.94
N GLY A 56 20.25 -20.64 -9.73
CA GLY A 56 20.56 -19.27 -10.12
C GLY A 56 20.60 -18.34 -8.92
N LEU A 57 19.56 -18.37 -8.08
CA LEU A 57 19.45 -17.58 -6.86
C LEU A 57 20.57 -17.93 -5.87
N ALA A 58 20.81 -19.22 -5.61
CA ALA A 58 21.90 -19.68 -4.73
C ALA A 58 23.27 -19.17 -5.18
N THR A 59 23.53 -19.18 -6.49
CA THR A 59 24.76 -18.64 -7.08
C THR A 59 24.86 -17.12 -6.87
N ALA A 60 23.76 -16.39 -7.08
CA ALA A 60 23.72 -14.94 -6.91
C ALA A 60 24.00 -14.51 -5.46
N ILE A 61 23.51 -15.28 -4.47
CA ILE A 61 23.66 -14.97 -3.05
C ILE A 61 24.86 -15.64 -2.38
N GLY A 62 25.59 -16.49 -3.09
CA GLY A 62 26.76 -17.21 -2.55
C GLY A 62 26.41 -18.25 -1.48
N VAL A 63 25.20 -18.82 -1.53
CA VAL A 63 24.71 -19.85 -0.60
C VAL A 63 24.65 -21.20 -1.33
N GLU A 64 24.75 -22.30 -0.59
CA GLU A 64 24.66 -23.64 -1.16
C GLU A 64 23.20 -23.92 -1.62
N PRO A 65 22.97 -24.44 -2.85
CA PRO A 65 21.63 -24.60 -3.42
C PRO A 65 20.64 -25.40 -2.58
N SER A 66 21.09 -26.40 -1.81
CA SER A 66 20.22 -27.18 -0.91
C SER A 66 19.71 -26.39 0.28
N VAL A 67 20.42 -25.33 0.71
CA VAL A 67 19.92 -24.41 1.75
C VAL A 67 18.78 -23.55 1.19
N VAL A 68 18.94 -23.04 -0.04
CA VAL A 68 17.88 -22.28 -0.73
C VAL A 68 16.68 -23.17 -1.01
N ALA A 69 16.91 -24.41 -1.47
CA ALA A 69 15.84 -25.39 -1.68
C ALA A 69 15.11 -25.73 -0.37
N ALA A 70 15.83 -26.03 0.72
CA ALA A 70 15.21 -26.33 2.00
C ALA A 70 14.43 -25.15 2.59
N TYR A 71 14.93 -23.93 2.39
CA TYR A 71 14.20 -22.71 2.77
C TYR A 71 12.93 -22.55 1.91
N ALA A 72 13.03 -22.68 0.59
CA ALA A 72 11.88 -22.62 -0.32
C ALA A 72 10.83 -23.68 0.03
N ASP A 73 11.24 -24.94 0.25
CA ASP A 73 10.35 -26.03 0.67
C ASP A 73 9.65 -25.70 1.99
N ALA A 74 10.39 -25.14 2.96
CA ALA A 74 9.81 -24.72 4.24
C ALA A 74 8.81 -23.56 4.08
N GLN A 75 9.10 -22.59 3.21
CA GLN A 75 8.17 -21.49 2.90
C GLN A 75 6.94 -22.00 2.15
N ILE A 76 7.08 -22.92 1.19
CA ILE A 76 5.97 -23.55 0.48
C ILE A 76 5.06 -24.31 1.46
N ALA A 77 5.65 -25.09 2.38
CA ALA A 77 4.89 -25.84 3.37
C ALA A 77 4.17 -24.91 4.37
N ALA A 78 4.85 -23.88 4.88
CA ALA A 78 4.25 -22.89 5.76
C ALA A 78 3.16 -22.06 5.05
N GLY A 79 3.37 -21.74 3.77
CA GLY A 79 2.41 -21.10 2.90
C GLY A 79 1.14 -21.94 2.76
N ALA A 80 1.27 -23.23 2.44
CA ALA A 80 0.11 -24.10 2.25
C ALA A 80 -0.83 -24.20 3.49
N ASP A 81 -0.26 -24.25 4.70
CA ASP A 81 -1.05 -24.24 5.94
C ASP A 81 -1.71 -22.87 6.17
N CYS A 82 -1.00 -21.78 5.88
CA CYS A 82 -1.52 -20.41 5.94
C CYS A 82 -2.67 -20.21 4.93
N ASP A 83 -2.49 -20.66 3.69
CA ASP A 83 -3.47 -20.57 2.60
C ASP A 83 -4.74 -21.34 2.95
N ALA A 84 -4.61 -22.54 3.52
CA ALA A 84 -5.76 -23.33 3.96
C ALA A 84 -6.53 -22.64 5.10
N ALA A 85 -5.82 -22.08 6.08
CA ALA A 85 -6.43 -21.33 7.18
C ALA A 85 -7.10 -20.04 6.69
N LEU A 86 -6.45 -19.32 5.78
CA LEU A 86 -6.99 -18.13 5.13
C LEU A 86 -8.23 -18.46 4.32
N ALA A 87 -8.19 -19.50 3.48
CA ALA A 87 -9.33 -19.91 2.67
C ALA A 87 -10.55 -20.26 3.55
N ALA A 88 -10.32 -20.98 4.65
CA ALA A 88 -11.37 -21.28 5.62
C ALA A 88 -11.95 -20.01 6.26
N LEU A 89 -11.10 -19.05 6.62
CA LEU A 89 -11.53 -17.77 7.19
C LEU A 89 -12.31 -16.92 6.18
N ILE A 90 -11.85 -16.87 4.93
CA ILE A 90 -12.56 -16.22 3.82
C ILE A 90 -13.95 -16.82 3.69
N ASP A 91 -14.07 -18.14 3.59
CA ASP A 91 -15.36 -18.79 3.39
C ASP A 91 -16.30 -18.54 4.58
N GLU A 92 -15.81 -18.67 5.81
CA GLU A 92 -16.58 -18.40 7.03
C GLU A 92 -17.09 -16.96 7.09
N GLN A 93 -16.21 -15.98 6.92
CA GLN A 93 -16.59 -14.57 6.99
C GLN A 93 -17.51 -14.17 5.85
N SER A 94 -17.27 -14.68 4.64
CA SER A 94 -18.10 -14.38 3.47
C SER A 94 -19.55 -14.82 3.66
N VAL A 95 -19.76 -16.03 4.18
CA VAL A 95 -21.10 -16.55 4.47
C VAL A 95 -21.80 -15.70 5.53
N ARG A 96 -21.08 -15.34 6.60
CA ARG A 96 -21.65 -14.53 7.69
C ARG A 96 -21.99 -13.13 7.21
N LEU A 97 -21.07 -12.46 6.51
CA LEU A 97 -21.24 -11.10 6.02
C LEU A 97 -22.38 -11.04 4.99
N ALA A 98 -22.44 -12.00 4.06
CA ALA A 98 -23.57 -12.12 3.13
C ALA A 98 -24.90 -12.33 3.86
N GLY A 99 -24.93 -13.07 4.97
CA GLY A 99 -26.12 -13.28 5.79
C GLY A 99 -26.63 -12.01 6.50
N MET A 100 -25.80 -10.98 6.67
CA MET A 100 -26.17 -9.69 7.26
C MET A 100 -26.72 -8.70 6.23
N ILE A 101 -26.41 -8.89 4.95
CA ILE A 101 -26.89 -8.02 3.88
C ILE A 101 -28.32 -8.46 3.54
N PRO A 102 -29.30 -7.53 3.48
CA PRO A 102 -30.67 -7.85 3.09
C PRO A 102 -30.71 -8.57 1.74
N ALA A 103 -31.54 -9.61 1.63
CA ALA A 103 -31.66 -10.40 0.42
C ALA A 103 -32.06 -9.55 -0.81
N GLU A 104 -32.83 -8.49 -0.59
CA GLU A 104 -33.20 -7.51 -1.61
C GLU A 104 -31.98 -6.75 -2.15
N ALA A 105 -31.04 -6.38 -1.28
CA ALA A 105 -29.82 -5.67 -1.67
C ALA A 105 -28.86 -6.59 -2.44
N LEU A 106 -28.67 -7.84 -1.98
CA LEU A 106 -27.91 -8.84 -2.72
C LEU A 106 -28.56 -9.16 -4.08
N GLY A 107 -29.89 -9.26 -4.12
CA GLY A 107 -30.64 -9.48 -5.35
C GLY A 107 -30.51 -8.32 -6.35
N ALA A 108 -30.52 -7.08 -5.87
CA ALA A 108 -30.28 -5.90 -6.70
C ALA A 108 -28.86 -5.89 -7.27
N ALA A 109 -27.84 -6.21 -6.45
CA ALA A 109 -26.46 -6.33 -6.89
C ALA A 109 -26.29 -7.41 -7.97
N ALA A 110 -26.91 -8.58 -7.79
CA ALA A 110 -26.89 -9.66 -8.78
C ALA A 110 -27.53 -9.25 -10.12
N GLN A 111 -28.65 -8.52 -10.07
CA GLN A 111 -29.31 -7.99 -11.26
C GLN A 111 -28.45 -6.94 -11.97
N ALA A 112 -27.83 -6.03 -11.23
CA ALA A 112 -26.94 -5.01 -11.77
C ALA A 112 -25.69 -5.64 -12.41
N ALA A 113 -25.09 -6.64 -11.76
CA ALA A 113 -23.98 -7.41 -12.31
C ALA A 113 -24.38 -8.13 -13.61
N THR A 114 -25.54 -8.79 -13.63
CA THR A 114 -26.08 -9.44 -14.84
C THR A 114 -26.30 -8.43 -15.96
N ALA A 115 -26.91 -7.27 -15.66
CA ALA A 115 -27.15 -6.23 -16.66
C ALA A 115 -25.84 -5.67 -17.23
N ARG A 116 -24.82 -5.44 -16.38
CA ARG A 116 -23.50 -4.98 -16.81
C ARG A 116 -22.81 -6.02 -17.71
N GLN A 117 -22.85 -7.29 -17.32
CA GLN A 117 -22.29 -8.38 -18.11
C GLN A 117 -22.96 -8.49 -19.47
N ARG A 118 -24.30 -8.41 -19.53
CA ARG A 118 -25.03 -8.40 -20.80
C ARG A 118 -24.69 -7.18 -21.65
N GLY A 119 -24.57 -5.99 -21.06
CA GLY A 119 -24.16 -4.77 -21.76
C GLY A 119 -22.76 -4.89 -22.35
N ALA A 120 -21.81 -5.43 -21.59
CA ALA A 120 -20.44 -5.65 -22.05
C ALA A 120 -20.35 -6.71 -23.17
N LEU A 121 -21.19 -7.74 -23.15
CA LEU A 121 -21.26 -8.73 -24.23
C LEU A 121 -21.99 -8.20 -25.47
N ALA A 122 -23.00 -7.32 -25.28
CA ALA A 122 -23.69 -6.70 -26.39
C ALA A 122 -22.74 -5.86 -27.24
N ASP A 123 -21.79 -5.17 -26.61
CA ASP A 123 -20.71 -4.42 -27.27
C ASP A 123 -19.58 -5.37 -27.73
N HIS A 124 -19.78 -6.03 -28.87
CA HIS A 124 -18.89 -7.11 -29.33
C HIS A 124 -17.80 -6.62 -30.27
N TRP A 125 -16.56 -6.98 -29.93
CA TRP A 125 -15.35 -6.56 -30.64
C TRP A 125 -14.50 -7.77 -31.05
N TRP A 126 -13.99 -7.78 -32.28
CA TRP A 126 -13.05 -8.80 -32.78
C TRP A 126 -11.95 -8.21 -33.65
N VAL A 127 -10.96 -9.02 -33.98
CA VAL A 127 -9.81 -8.59 -34.80
C VAL A 127 -10.06 -8.95 -36.26
N GLN A 128 -9.75 -8.03 -37.16
CA GLN A 128 -9.59 -8.31 -38.58
C GLN A 128 -8.13 -8.13 -38.96
N TYR A 129 -7.58 -9.05 -39.75
CA TYR A 129 -6.20 -8.94 -40.26
C TYR A 129 -6.15 -9.06 -41.79
N SER A 130 -5.20 -8.36 -42.40
CA SER A 130 -5.02 -8.36 -43.86
C SER A 130 -4.06 -9.48 -44.30
N LEU A 131 -4.48 -10.29 -45.28
CA LEU A 131 -3.62 -11.25 -45.94
C LEU A 131 -3.82 -11.16 -47.46
N GLY A 132 -2.81 -10.67 -48.18
CA GLY A 132 -2.92 -10.51 -49.64
C GLY A 132 -3.87 -9.38 -50.08
N GLY A 133 -4.20 -8.44 -49.18
CA GLY A 133 -5.12 -7.33 -49.43
C GLY A 133 -6.57 -7.63 -49.06
N ASP A 134 -6.89 -8.89 -48.70
CA ASP A 134 -8.18 -9.30 -48.19
C ASP A 134 -8.17 -9.28 -46.66
N TRP A 135 -9.29 -8.86 -46.06
CA TRP A 135 -9.48 -8.84 -44.61
C TRP A 135 -10.16 -10.14 -44.15
N SER A 136 -9.57 -10.80 -43.16
CA SER A 136 -10.11 -12.00 -42.53
C SER A 136 -10.49 -11.70 -41.08
N ASP A 137 -11.66 -12.19 -40.67
CA ASP A 137 -12.12 -12.12 -39.29
C ASP A 137 -11.38 -13.14 -38.41
N LEU A 138 -10.95 -12.68 -37.25
CA LEU A 138 -10.37 -13.48 -36.18
C LEU A 138 -11.16 -13.17 -34.90
N ASP A 139 -12.30 -13.85 -34.78
CA ASP A 139 -13.22 -13.77 -33.64
C ASP A 139 -13.20 -15.11 -32.88
N PRO A 140 -12.60 -15.15 -31.67
CA PRO A 140 -12.60 -16.35 -30.84
C PRO A 140 -13.98 -16.87 -30.44
N SER A 141 -15.04 -16.07 -30.62
CA SER A 141 -16.42 -16.42 -30.28
C SER A 141 -17.33 -16.67 -31.47
N ALA A 142 -16.76 -16.73 -32.69
CA ALA A 142 -17.52 -16.87 -33.92
C ALA A 142 -18.43 -18.13 -33.93
N GLU A 143 -18.04 -19.21 -33.24
CA GLU A 143 -18.85 -20.42 -33.14
C GLU A 143 -20.16 -20.18 -32.39
N GLU A 144 -20.16 -19.31 -31.38
CA GLU A 144 -21.32 -18.96 -30.56
C GLU A 144 -22.16 -17.85 -31.19
N VAL A 145 -21.51 -16.78 -31.67
CA VAL A 145 -22.22 -15.58 -32.17
C VAL A 145 -22.59 -15.69 -33.65
N GLY A 146 -21.99 -16.63 -34.37
CA GLY A 146 -22.15 -16.82 -35.81
C GLY A 146 -21.49 -15.71 -36.65
N ASP A 147 -21.36 -15.98 -37.95
CA ASP A 147 -20.83 -15.03 -38.91
C ASP A 147 -21.71 -13.78 -38.98
N GLY A 148 -21.09 -12.60 -38.92
CA GLY A 148 -21.79 -11.36 -39.28
C GLY A 148 -20.84 -10.24 -39.65
N ALA A 149 -21.37 -9.28 -40.40
CA ALA A 149 -20.60 -8.14 -40.86
C ALA A 149 -20.34 -7.15 -39.71
N ALA A 150 -19.16 -6.54 -39.74
CA ALA A 150 -18.83 -5.40 -38.88
C ALA A 150 -19.76 -4.22 -39.17
N GLU A 151 -20.28 -3.61 -38.12
CA GLU A 151 -21.00 -2.33 -38.19
C GLU A 151 -20.00 -1.17 -38.29
N ALA A 152 -18.86 -1.31 -37.63
CA ALA A 152 -17.76 -0.36 -37.66
C ALA A 152 -16.40 -1.07 -37.63
N VAL A 153 -15.38 -0.40 -38.18
CA VAL A 153 -13.99 -0.85 -38.14
C VAL A 153 -13.07 0.29 -37.73
N PHE A 154 -12.10 -0.01 -36.89
CA PHE A 154 -11.19 0.97 -36.28
C PHE A 154 -9.75 0.49 -36.42
N ALA A 155 -8.85 1.38 -36.81
CA ALA A 155 -7.44 1.12 -36.56
C ALA A 155 -7.19 1.23 -35.05
N ARG A 156 -6.18 0.51 -34.53
CA ARG A 156 -5.83 0.55 -33.11
C ARG A 156 -5.67 1.97 -32.53
N PRO A 157 -4.95 2.91 -33.16
CA PRO A 157 -4.81 4.27 -32.61
C PRO A 157 -6.07 5.13 -32.75
N ASP A 158 -7.06 4.67 -33.51
CA ASP A 158 -8.31 5.40 -33.79
C ASP A 158 -9.47 4.90 -32.91
N LEU A 159 -9.19 4.09 -31.87
CA LEU A 159 -10.22 3.64 -30.95
C LEU A 159 -10.81 4.82 -30.16
N PRO A 160 -12.13 4.81 -29.92
CA PRO A 160 -12.77 5.78 -29.05
C PRO A 160 -12.16 5.75 -27.63
N ALA A 161 -11.82 6.93 -27.10
CA ALA A 161 -11.16 7.06 -25.80
C ALA A 161 -12.03 6.65 -24.60
N ASP A 162 -13.35 6.57 -24.80
CA ASP A 162 -14.33 6.07 -23.83
C ASP A 162 -14.34 4.54 -23.71
N LEU A 163 -13.57 3.83 -24.54
CA LEU A 163 -13.31 2.39 -24.41
C LEU A 163 -12.14 2.05 -23.49
N ASP A 164 -11.37 3.06 -23.07
CA ASP A 164 -10.28 2.87 -22.13
C ASP A 164 -10.73 3.12 -20.70
N HIS A 165 -10.24 2.29 -19.78
CA HIS A 165 -10.22 2.67 -18.38
C HIS A 165 -9.17 3.76 -18.18
N ARG A 166 -9.53 4.78 -17.40
CA ARG A 166 -8.61 5.87 -17.03
C ARG A 166 -8.52 5.95 -15.52
N LEU A 167 -7.32 6.24 -15.05
CA LEU A 167 -7.00 6.52 -13.67
C LEU A 167 -6.61 7.99 -13.58
N ALA A 168 -7.32 8.76 -12.76
CA ALA A 168 -6.92 10.09 -12.38
C ALA A 168 -6.50 10.10 -10.91
N LEU A 169 -5.32 10.66 -10.64
CA LEU A 169 -4.78 10.89 -9.31
C LEU A 169 -4.69 12.39 -9.10
N ARG A 170 -5.26 12.92 -8.01
CA ARG A 170 -5.25 14.35 -7.72
C ARG A 170 -4.90 14.57 -6.26
N VAL A 171 -3.90 15.41 -5.97
CA VAL A 171 -3.67 15.88 -4.61
C VAL A 171 -4.40 17.20 -4.44
N VAL A 172 -5.34 17.25 -3.51
CA VAL A 172 -6.19 18.42 -3.26
C VAL A 172 -5.91 18.96 -1.87
N ALA A 173 -5.70 20.27 -1.76
CA ALA A 173 -5.56 20.98 -0.50
C ALA A 173 -6.80 21.83 -0.23
N ASP A 174 -7.26 21.83 1.03
CA ASP A 174 -8.32 22.69 1.50
C ASP A 174 -7.75 23.80 2.40
N ARG A 175 -8.10 25.03 2.07
CA ARG A 175 -7.77 26.24 2.83
C ARG A 175 -9.02 26.81 3.47
N TRP A 176 -8.91 27.17 4.75
CA TRP A 176 -9.92 27.93 5.48
C TRP A 176 -9.54 29.41 5.53
N ASP A 177 -10.46 30.31 5.18
CA ASP A 177 -10.24 31.77 5.20
C ASP A 177 -10.94 32.50 6.37
N GLY A 178 -11.55 31.74 7.30
CA GLY A 178 -12.38 32.27 8.38
C GLY A 178 -13.88 32.16 8.12
N GLN A 179 -14.30 31.90 6.88
CA GLN A 179 -15.72 31.82 6.48
C GLN A 179 -16.03 30.56 5.67
N GLU A 180 -15.20 30.22 4.70
CA GLU A 180 -15.44 29.10 3.80
C GLU A 180 -14.17 28.27 3.54
N LEU A 181 -14.40 27.02 3.11
CA LEU A 181 -13.35 26.14 2.62
C LEU A 181 -13.16 26.37 1.13
N HIS A 182 -11.90 26.57 0.74
CA HIS A 182 -11.47 26.65 -0.65
C HIS A 182 -10.63 25.42 -0.96
N SER A 183 -11.05 24.61 -1.93
CA SER A 183 -10.29 23.45 -2.41
C SER A 183 -9.50 23.80 -3.67
N GLU A 184 -8.24 23.37 -3.73
CA GLU A 184 -7.38 23.55 -4.89
C GLU A 184 -6.58 22.28 -5.18
N THR A 185 -6.55 21.86 -6.45
CA THR A 185 -5.74 20.73 -6.89
C THR A 185 -4.29 21.18 -7.05
N LEU A 186 -3.39 20.58 -6.28
CA LEU A 186 -1.97 20.92 -6.25
C LEU A 186 -1.16 20.22 -7.34
N VAL A 187 -1.53 18.98 -7.65
CA VAL A 187 -0.96 18.19 -8.74
C VAL A 187 -1.99 17.16 -9.19
N ALA A 188 -2.03 16.88 -10.49
CA ALA A 188 -2.89 15.86 -11.06
C ALA A 188 -2.16 15.04 -12.11
N ALA A 189 -2.43 13.74 -12.13
CA ALA A 189 -2.04 12.82 -13.19
C ALA A 189 -3.30 12.15 -13.74
N GLU A 190 -3.36 11.98 -15.05
CA GLU A 190 -4.44 11.23 -15.70
C GLU A 190 -3.83 10.29 -16.74
N LEU A 191 -4.05 8.99 -16.56
CA LEU A 191 -3.38 7.95 -17.32
C LEU A 191 -4.41 6.94 -17.83
N PRO A 192 -4.25 6.41 -19.05
CA PRO A 192 -4.87 5.15 -19.41
C PRO A 192 -4.42 4.08 -18.42
N VAL A 193 -5.36 3.29 -17.91
CA VAL A 193 -5.05 2.22 -16.96
C VAL A 193 -4.10 1.19 -17.56
N ALA A 194 -4.14 0.99 -18.88
CA ALA A 194 -3.18 0.13 -19.59
C ALA A 194 -1.72 0.62 -19.48
N ASP A 195 -1.52 1.93 -19.36
CA ASP A 195 -0.19 2.54 -19.22
C ASP A 195 0.22 2.61 -17.74
N ALA A 196 -0.74 2.81 -16.83
CA ALA A 196 -0.51 2.80 -15.39
C ALA A 196 -0.29 1.39 -14.83
N ALA A 197 -0.89 0.37 -15.44
CA ALA A 197 -0.83 -1.00 -14.98
C ALA A 197 0.62 -1.47 -14.94
N TYR A 198 1.02 -2.00 -13.78
CA TYR A 198 2.36 -2.51 -13.55
C TYR A 198 3.49 -1.49 -13.67
N GLN A 199 3.20 -0.18 -13.66
CA GLN A 199 4.21 0.84 -13.47
C GLN A 199 4.32 1.19 -11.98
N PRO A 200 5.53 1.52 -11.48
CA PRO A 200 5.65 2.13 -10.17
C PRO A 200 5.07 3.54 -10.25
N ILE A 201 4.05 3.81 -9.44
CA ILE A 201 3.50 5.15 -9.27
C ILE A 201 3.79 5.56 -7.82
N THR A 202 4.40 6.72 -7.61
CA THR A 202 4.66 7.24 -6.26
C THR A 202 3.93 8.55 -6.06
N LEU A 203 3.53 8.82 -4.82
CA LEU A 203 3.14 10.14 -4.34
C LEU A 203 4.08 10.52 -3.20
N ASP A 204 4.91 11.51 -3.46
CA ASP A 204 5.83 12.08 -2.49
C ASP A 204 5.34 13.47 -2.09
N ILE A 205 5.19 13.70 -0.80
CA ILE A 205 4.90 15.02 -0.25
C ILE A 205 6.03 15.34 0.71
N GLY A 206 6.78 16.37 0.34
CA GLY A 206 7.94 16.82 1.10
C GLY A 206 7.84 18.31 1.41
N PRO A 207 8.37 18.75 2.56
CA PRO A 207 8.54 20.16 2.81
C PRO A 207 9.52 20.76 1.81
N LEU A 208 9.27 22.01 1.44
CA LEU A 208 10.25 22.79 0.70
C LEU A 208 11.54 22.93 1.53
N PRO A 209 12.74 22.68 0.97
CA PRO A 209 14.00 22.56 1.71
C PRO A 209 14.37 23.80 2.53
N GLY A 210 13.99 23.82 3.80
CA GLY A 210 14.50 24.76 4.80
C GLY A 210 15.87 24.33 5.30
N SER A 211 16.71 25.28 5.71
CA SER A 211 17.90 24.94 6.50
C SER A 211 17.50 24.89 7.97
N PRO A 212 17.30 23.71 8.57
CA PRO A 212 17.13 23.64 10.01
C PRO A 212 18.40 24.18 10.68
N GLU A 213 18.24 24.90 11.78
CA GLU A 213 19.40 25.33 12.56
C GLU A 213 20.18 24.10 13.07
N ALA A 214 21.51 24.19 13.08
CA ALA A 214 22.33 23.11 13.57
C ALA A 214 22.02 22.85 15.06
N GLY A 215 21.50 21.65 15.35
CA GLY A 215 21.11 21.25 16.70
C GLY A 215 19.61 21.36 17.00
N ALA A 216 18.78 21.79 16.03
CA ALA A 216 17.34 21.73 16.15
C ALA A 216 16.86 20.29 16.38
N THR A 217 15.90 20.15 17.28
CA THR A 217 15.14 18.91 17.51
C THR A 217 14.24 18.62 16.30
N MET A 218 13.82 17.36 16.11
CA MET A 218 12.90 17.02 15.03
C MET A 218 11.60 17.81 15.10
N GLU A 219 11.07 18.05 16.31
CA GLU A 219 9.88 18.86 16.55
C GLU A 219 10.07 20.31 16.07
N GLU A 220 11.21 20.94 16.38
CA GLU A 220 11.53 22.28 15.89
C GLU A 220 11.70 22.32 14.36
N VAL A 221 12.28 21.27 13.76
CA VAL A 221 12.39 21.15 12.30
C VAL A 221 11.01 21.05 11.66
N LEU A 222 10.13 20.19 12.19
CA LEU A 222 8.77 20.02 11.71
C LEU A 222 7.95 21.31 11.86
N ALA A 223 8.01 21.95 13.02
CA ALA A 223 7.32 23.21 13.29
C ALA A 223 7.81 24.37 12.39
N ALA A 224 9.06 24.32 11.93
CA ALA A 224 9.63 25.34 11.04
C ALA A 224 9.21 25.18 9.57
N HIS A 225 8.62 24.05 9.18
CA HIS A 225 8.12 23.87 7.82
C HIS A 225 6.84 24.67 7.60
N THR A 226 6.87 25.51 6.56
CA THR A 226 5.78 26.42 6.20
C THR A 226 5.28 26.22 4.77
N ALA A 227 5.85 25.26 4.03
CA ALA A 227 5.39 24.93 2.69
C ALA A 227 5.78 23.50 2.29
N TRP A 228 4.95 22.89 1.45
CA TRP A 228 5.08 21.51 0.96
C TRP A 228 4.87 21.44 -0.55
N VAL A 229 5.47 20.45 -1.18
CA VAL A 229 5.31 20.16 -2.61
C VAL A 229 4.90 18.71 -2.77
N PRO A 230 3.68 18.42 -3.27
CA PRO A 230 3.33 17.11 -3.74
C PRO A 230 3.94 16.84 -5.12
N ALA A 231 4.43 15.63 -5.31
CA ALA A 231 4.96 15.13 -6.57
C ALA A 231 4.37 13.74 -6.85
N ILE A 232 3.89 13.53 -8.08
CA ILE A 232 3.43 12.21 -8.54
C ILE A 232 4.49 11.65 -9.49
N GLY A 233 5.16 10.58 -9.09
CA GLY A 233 6.09 9.82 -9.93
C GLY A 233 5.34 8.75 -10.73
N ILE A 234 5.65 8.59 -12.02
CA ILE A 234 5.10 7.54 -12.90
C ILE A 234 6.26 6.97 -13.70
N GLY A 235 6.76 5.80 -13.31
CA GLY A 235 7.99 5.26 -13.90
C GLY A 235 9.17 6.20 -13.65
N GLU A 236 9.74 6.77 -14.73
CA GLU A 236 10.85 7.74 -14.66
C GLU A 236 10.38 9.20 -14.65
N ASP A 237 9.10 9.46 -14.95
CA ASP A 237 8.55 10.80 -15.02
C ASP A 237 8.10 11.27 -13.63
N THR A 238 8.27 12.56 -13.34
CA THR A 238 7.77 13.17 -12.10
C THR A 238 6.95 14.41 -12.44
N LEU A 239 5.70 14.42 -11.97
CA LEU A 239 4.76 15.52 -12.13
C LEU A 239 4.75 16.35 -10.86
N ILE A 240 5.02 17.64 -11.02
CA ILE A 240 4.96 18.65 -9.95
C ILE A 240 4.32 19.89 -10.57
N ASP A 241 3.33 20.47 -9.90
CA ASP A 241 2.63 21.67 -10.40
C ASP A 241 2.67 22.80 -9.35
N LEU A 242 1.93 22.67 -8.25
CA LEU A 242 1.84 23.70 -7.21
C LEU A 242 2.49 23.27 -5.89
N ALA A 243 3.16 24.21 -5.23
CA ALA A 243 3.50 24.14 -3.82
C ALA A 243 2.38 24.79 -2.99
N VAL A 244 2.17 24.33 -1.76
CA VAL A 244 1.20 24.90 -0.81
C VAL A 244 1.88 25.34 0.48
N SER A 245 1.52 26.51 0.99
CA SER A 245 2.02 27.02 2.27
C SER A 245 1.21 26.50 3.48
N ASP A 246 1.66 26.84 4.69
CA ASP A 246 0.90 26.61 5.93
C ASP A 246 -0.37 27.46 6.05
N THR A 247 -0.46 28.53 5.28
CA THR A 247 -1.67 29.35 5.14
C THR A 247 -2.61 28.81 4.07
N GLY A 248 -2.21 27.76 3.33
CA GLY A 248 -2.95 27.17 2.21
C GLY A 248 -2.81 27.95 0.91
N GLU A 249 -1.93 28.96 0.84
CA GLU A 249 -1.65 29.68 -0.39
C GLU A 249 -0.83 28.80 -1.34
N THR A 250 -1.22 28.80 -2.62
CA THR A 250 -0.57 28.03 -3.67
C THR A 250 0.34 28.91 -4.53
N ARG A 251 1.40 28.31 -5.07
CA ARG A 251 2.32 28.93 -6.05
C ARG A 251 2.94 27.85 -6.93
N GLU A 252 3.37 28.22 -8.15
CA GLU A 252 4.08 27.30 -9.03
C GLU A 252 5.31 26.70 -8.31
N ALA A 253 5.43 25.38 -8.30
CA ALA A 253 6.47 24.67 -7.56
C ALA A 253 7.88 24.99 -8.08
N THR A 254 8.04 25.22 -9.39
CA THR A 254 9.32 25.61 -9.99
C THR A 254 9.81 26.94 -9.44
N GLN A 255 8.93 27.95 -9.39
CA GLN A 255 9.19 29.23 -8.76
C GLN A 255 9.47 29.05 -7.26
N ALA A 256 8.70 28.19 -6.60
CA ALA A 256 8.84 27.96 -5.17
C ALA A 256 10.20 27.41 -4.76
N VAL A 257 10.67 26.42 -5.52
CA VAL A 257 12.00 25.81 -5.35
C VAL A 257 13.09 26.82 -5.74
N GLN A 258 12.92 27.57 -6.83
CA GLN A 258 13.90 28.57 -7.27
C GLN A 258 14.09 29.69 -6.24
N GLU A 259 13.02 30.29 -5.72
CA GLU A 259 13.06 31.36 -4.71
C GLU A 259 13.79 30.91 -3.44
N GLN A 260 13.61 29.64 -3.05
CA GLN A 260 14.26 29.08 -1.88
C GLN A 260 15.77 28.84 -2.12
N ILE A 261 16.14 28.31 -3.28
CA ILE A 261 17.55 28.18 -3.69
C ILE A 261 18.22 29.56 -3.75
N GLU A 262 17.54 30.55 -4.32
CA GLU A 262 18.03 31.93 -4.40
C GLU A 262 18.19 32.54 -3.00
N GLY A 263 17.24 32.32 -2.09
CA GLY A 263 17.31 32.75 -0.69
C GLY A 263 18.48 32.13 0.09
N LEU A 264 18.78 30.85 -0.14
CA LEU A 264 19.96 30.16 0.41
C LEU A 264 21.26 30.69 -0.18
N SER A 265 21.29 31.00 -1.47
CA SER A 265 22.48 31.54 -2.14
C SER A 265 22.79 32.98 -1.71
N ALA A 266 21.77 33.79 -1.45
CA ALA A 266 21.91 35.17 -0.97
C ALA A 266 22.45 35.23 0.47
N THR A 267 22.20 34.21 1.29
CA THR A 267 22.71 34.10 2.67
C THR A 267 24.13 33.48 2.73
N GLY A 268 24.56 32.71 1.73
CA GLY A 268 25.91 32.13 1.64
C GLY A 268 27.05 33.10 1.28
N GLY A 269 26.75 34.34 0.90
CA GLY A 269 27.73 35.36 0.51
C GLY A 269 28.06 36.43 1.55
N GLY A 270 27.42 36.43 2.73
CA GLY A 270 27.50 37.56 3.66
C GLY A 270 27.21 37.23 5.12
N LEU A 271 28.16 36.58 5.80
CA LEU A 271 28.15 36.31 7.25
C LEU A 271 28.30 37.58 8.14
N LEU A 272 27.90 38.77 7.68
CA LEU A 272 28.06 40.04 8.44
C LEU A 272 26.90 41.05 8.29
N GLY A 273 25.71 40.62 7.88
CA GLY A 273 24.55 41.52 7.83
C GLY A 273 23.28 40.82 8.27
N GLY A 274 23.00 40.84 9.58
CA GLY A 274 21.71 40.41 10.12
C GLY A 274 20.57 41.20 9.47
N GLY A 275 19.78 40.51 8.67
CA GLY A 275 18.64 41.06 7.94
C GLY A 275 17.73 39.92 7.57
N ALA A 276 16.65 39.79 8.35
CA ALA A 276 15.61 38.80 8.20
C ALA A 276 15.15 38.67 6.73
N LEU A 277 15.09 37.44 6.23
CA LEU A 277 14.14 37.03 5.19
C LEU A 277 12.72 36.93 5.80
N GLY A 278 12.33 37.96 6.56
CA GLY A 278 10.94 38.28 6.78
C GLY A 278 10.49 39.01 5.54
N GLY A 279 9.46 38.48 4.87
CA GLY A 279 8.84 39.09 3.71
C GLY A 279 8.68 40.60 3.90
N GLY A 280 8.85 41.33 2.80
CA GLY A 280 8.65 42.77 2.78
C GLY A 280 7.32 43.12 3.44
N ALA A 281 7.37 43.55 4.69
CA ALA A 281 6.31 44.24 5.40
C ALA A 281 6.17 45.64 4.78
N GLY A 282 5.83 45.68 3.50
CA GLY A 282 5.23 46.85 2.88
C GLY A 282 3.80 46.93 3.37
N GLY A 283 3.62 47.39 4.61
CA GLY A 283 2.34 47.80 5.21
C GLY A 283 1.11 47.09 4.65
N GLN A 284 1.02 45.77 4.81
CA GLN A 284 -0.19 45.03 4.47
C GLN A 284 -1.27 45.51 5.45
N GLU A 285 -2.29 46.16 4.91
CA GLU A 285 -3.39 46.72 5.67
C GLU A 285 -4.00 45.62 6.56
N ALA A 286 -4.15 45.90 7.86
CA ALA A 286 -4.52 44.95 8.90
C ALA A 286 -5.98 44.44 8.84
N GLY A 287 -6.45 44.00 7.66
CA GLY A 287 -7.85 43.65 7.41
C GLY A 287 -8.10 42.36 6.64
N GLU A 288 -7.08 41.66 6.14
CA GLU A 288 -7.28 40.38 5.45
C GLU A 288 -7.29 39.25 6.48
N ALA A 289 -8.35 38.44 6.48
CA ALA A 289 -8.50 37.33 7.42
C ALA A 289 -7.37 36.31 7.20
N ALA A 290 -6.75 35.85 8.29
CA ALA A 290 -5.66 34.89 8.21
C ALA A 290 -6.19 33.56 7.64
N THR A 291 -5.66 33.14 6.50
CA THR A 291 -6.00 31.83 5.91
C THR A 291 -5.14 30.73 6.52
N THR A 292 -5.61 29.48 6.50
CA THR A 292 -4.89 28.32 7.04
C THR A 292 -5.12 27.07 6.20
N LEU A 293 -4.06 26.31 5.92
CA LEU A 293 -4.15 24.97 5.36
C LEU A 293 -4.75 24.03 6.40
N VAL A 294 -5.94 23.51 6.14
CA VAL A 294 -6.71 22.69 7.09
C VAL A 294 -6.86 21.24 6.66
N ALA A 295 -6.74 20.92 5.38
CA ALA A 295 -6.72 19.53 4.94
C ALA A 295 -5.90 19.34 3.65
N MET A 296 -5.43 18.12 3.44
CA MET A 296 -4.87 17.64 2.20
C MET A 296 -5.32 16.20 1.98
N ARG A 297 -5.68 15.85 0.75
CA ARG A 297 -6.20 14.53 0.39
C ARG A 297 -5.70 14.08 -0.98
N LEU A 298 -5.58 12.77 -1.14
CA LEU A 298 -5.42 12.10 -2.42
C LEU A 298 -6.81 11.67 -2.93
N GLU A 299 -7.17 12.14 -4.11
CA GLU A 299 -8.33 11.71 -4.86
C GLU A 299 -7.89 10.73 -5.95
N VAL A 300 -8.48 9.53 -5.93
CA VAL A 300 -8.26 8.46 -6.90
C VAL A 300 -9.58 8.24 -7.63
N GLU A 301 -9.63 8.63 -8.89
CA GLU A 301 -10.80 8.48 -9.73
C GLU A 301 -10.55 7.44 -10.82
N ILE A 302 -11.45 6.48 -10.92
CA ILE A 302 -11.43 5.46 -11.97
C ILE A 302 -12.64 5.67 -12.86
N THR A 303 -12.40 5.90 -14.14
CA THR A 303 -13.44 5.94 -15.17
C THR A 303 -13.25 4.76 -16.11
N GLY A 304 -14.34 4.21 -16.63
CA GLY A 304 -14.27 3.11 -17.59
C GLY A 304 -15.47 3.06 -18.52
N PRO A 305 -15.44 2.17 -19.51
CA PRO A 305 -16.45 2.12 -20.57
C PRO A 305 -17.85 1.88 -20.01
N GLY A 306 -18.77 2.82 -20.28
CA GLY A 306 -20.16 2.75 -19.83
C GLY A 306 -20.36 2.79 -18.30
N ALA A 307 -19.31 3.08 -17.53
CA ALA A 307 -19.35 3.16 -16.08
C ALA A 307 -19.29 4.62 -15.62
N GLU A 308 -20.07 4.95 -14.59
CA GLU A 308 -19.94 6.23 -13.90
C GLU A 308 -18.56 6.33 -13.23
N PRO A 309 -17.93 7.52 -13.22
CA PRO A 309 -16.69 7.76 -12.49
C PRO A 309 -16.79 7.34 -11.04
N ARG A 310 -15.80 6.59 -10.56
CA ARG A 310 -15.69 6.19 -9.16
C ARG A 310 -14.57 6.97 -8.52
N LEU A 311 -14.94 7.89 -7.64
CA LEU A 311 -14.01 8.68 -6.85
C LEU A 311 -13.82 8.05 -5.47
N ALA A 312 -12.59 7.71 -5.15
CA ALA A 312 -12.17 7.39 -3.80
C ALA A 312 -11.28 8.53 -3.27
N THR A 313 -11.46 8.87 -1.99
CA THR A 313 -10.71 9.92 -1.32
C THR A 313 -9.93 9.32 -0.16
N ARG A 314 -8.67 9.74 -0.01
CA ARG A 314 -7.78 9.36 1.08
C ARG A 314 -7.24 10.60 1.75
N THR A 315 -7.53 10.73 3.04
CA THR A 315 -7.04 11.85 3.85
C THR A 315 -5.55 11.67 4.09
N ILE A 316 -4.77 12.71 3.77
CA ILE A 316 -3.34 12.80 4.07
C ILE A 316 -3.16 13.60 5.36
N TYR A 317 -3.84 14.73 5.44
CA TYR A 317 -3.91 15.60 6.59
C TYR A 317 -5.31 16.17 6.72
N ASP A 318 -5.85 16.23 7.93
CA ASP A 318 -7.14 16.88 8.19
C ASP A 318 -7.19 17.40 9.63
N TYR A 319 -7.14 18.72 9.76
CA TYR A 319 -7.23 19.43 11.03
C TYR A 319 -8.59 19.25 11.73
N PHE A 320 -9.66 19.08 10.96
CA PHE A 320 -11.02 19.00 11.48
C PHE A 320 -11.49 17.56 11.74
N GLY A 321 -10.83 16.55 11.14
CA GLY A 321 -11.20 15.15 11.27
C GLY A 321 -12.49 14.80 10.50
N GLY A 322 -12.61 15.26 9.26
CA GLY A 322 -13.67 14.94 8.30
C GLY A 322 -14.91 15.81 8.46
N ALA A 323 -15.76 15.49 9.45
CA ALA A 323 -17.10 16.06 9.56
C ALA A 323 -17.16 17.47 10.17
N ALA A 324 -16.10 17.94 10.85
CA ALA A 324 -16.16 19.18 11.62
C ALA A 324 -15.94 20.46 10.78
N ALA A 325 -15.48 20.35 9.54
CA ALA A 325 -15.12 21.50 8.73
C ALA A 325 -16.32 22.45 8.46
N ALA A 326 -17.53 21.89 8.27
CA ALA A 326 -18.74 22.68 8.06
C ALA A 326 -19.26 23.40 9.33
N ALA A 327 -18.76 23.03 10.51
CA ALA A 327 -19.17 23.60 11.80
C ALA A 327 -18.09 24.48 12.44
N ALA A 328 -16.88 24.51 11.89
CA ALA A 328 -15.78 25.30 12.40
C ALA A 328 -16.07 26.79 12.24
N THR A 329 -15.85 27.57 13.30
CA THR A 329 -16.01 29.03 13.29
C THR A 329 -14.69 29.77 13.50
N GLU A 330 -13.66 29.08 13.98
CA GLU A 330 -12.32 29.61 14.20
C GLU A 330 -11.30 28.46 14.11
N VAL A 331 -10.16 28.71 13.45
CA VAL A 331 -9.04 27.77 13.35
C VAL A 331 -7.85 28.41 14.05
N ALA A 332 -7.46 27.84 15.18
CA ALA A 332 -6.29 28.28 15.94
C ALA A 332 -5.27 27.13 15.99
N MET A 333 -4.27 27.21 15.12
CA MET A 333 -3.25 26.18 15.00
C MET A 333 -2.09 26.48 15.94
N ASP A 334 -2.08 25.79 17.09
CA ASP A 334 -0.98 25.82 18.03
C ASP A 334 0.25 25.06 17.49
N ASP A 335 1.36 25.11 18.24
CA ASP A 335 2.61 24.49 17.81
C ASP A 335 2.49 22.97 17.65
N ALA A 336 1.68 22.32 18.51
CA ALA A 336 1.45 20.88 18.42
C ALA A 336 0.72 20.51 17.12
N ALA A 337 -0.33 21.23 16.76
CA ALA A 337 -1.05 21.04 15.51
C ALA A 337 -0.19 21.37 14.28
N ARG A 338 0.72 22.35 14.38
CA ARG A 338 1.70 22.65 13.31
C ARG A 338 2.66 21.49 13.09
N VAL A 339 3.20 20.92 14.17
CA VAL A 339 4.08 19.73 14.12
C VAL A 339 3.35 18.53 13.56
N GLU A 340 2.12 18.27 14.04
CA GLU A 340 1.29 17.18 13.53
C GLU A 340 1.04 17.32 12.02
N ARG A 341 0.63 18.52 11.56
CA ARG A 341 0.47 18.77 10.12
C ARG A 341 1.75 18.53 9.35
N ALA A 342 2.88 19.08 9.80
CA ALA A 342 4.15 18.91 9.11
C ALA A 342 4.56 17.44 9.02
N ALA A 343 4.30 16.66 10.08
CA ALA A 343 4.57 15.22 10.11
C ALA A 343 3.61 14.41 9.22
N SER A 344 2.31 14.75 9.21
CA SER A 344 1.32 14.11 8.32
C SER A 344 1.58 14.38 6.85
N LEU A 345 2.16 15.54 6.52
CA LEU A 345 2.53 15.91 5.15
C LEU A 345 3.90 15.38 4.72
N LEU A 346 4.59 14.58 5.55
CA LEU A 346 5.75 13.78 5.14
C LEU A 346 5.27 12.41 4.69
N VAL A 347 4.86 12.35 3.42
CA VAL A 347 4.22 11.18 2.82
C VAL A 347 5.07 10.65 1.68
N SER A 348 5.19 9.33 1.63
CA SER A 348 5.74 8.57 0.52
C SER A 348 4.79 7.39 0.28
N ASP A 349 3.77 7.62 -0.52
CA ASP A 349 2.82 6.59 -0.90
C ASP A 349 3.29 5.94 -2.21
N GLU A 350 3.14 4.63 -2.30
CA GLU A 350 3.33 3.91 -3.56
C GLU A 350 1.99 3.31 -3.99
N ILE A 351 1.61 3.58 -5.24
CA ILE A 351 0.33 3.24 -5.83
C ILE A 351 0.58 2.17 -6.88
N ALA A 352 -0.11 1.05 -6.75
CA ALA A 352 -0.05 -0.05 -7.69
C ALA A 352 -1.40 -0.26 -8.36
N VAL A 353 -1.36 -0.37 -9.68
CA VAL A 353 -2.53 -0.60 -10.52
C VAL A 353 -2.38 -1.96 -11.17
N THR A 354 -3.37 -2.82 -10.98
CA THR A 354 -3.39 -4.15 -11.61
C THR A 354 -4.65 -4.33 -12.44
N THR A 355 -4.46 -4.95 -13.60
CA THR A 355 -5.55 -5.28 -14.53
C THR A 355 -5.57 -6.80 -14.72
N GLY A 356 -6.55 -7.46 -14.10
CA GLY A 356 -6.73 -8.89 -14.28
C GLY A 356 -5.73 -9.79 -13.59
N THR A 357 -5.53 -10.97 -14.18
CA THR A 357 -4.56 -11.96 -13.72
C THR A 357 -3.17 -11.61 -14.21
N ILE A 358 -2.23 -11.60 -13.27
CA ILE A 358 -0.83 -11.37 -13.57
C ILE A 358 -0.17 -12.66 -14.02
N PRO A 359 0.65 -12.65 -15.10
CA PRO A 359 1.46 -13.81 -15.44
C PRO A 359 2.38 -14.17 -14.28
N ALA A 360 2.45 -15.45 -13.89
CA ALA A 360 3.31 -15.91 -12.80
C ALA A 360 4.78 -15.46 -12.95
N ALA A 361 5.27 -15.34 -14.18
CA ALA A 361 6.62 -14.83 -14.46
C ALA A 361 6.81 -13.35 -14.07
N LEU A 362 5.76 -12.52 -14.17
CA LEU A 362 5.84 -11.11 -13.76
C LEU A 362 5.85 -11.00 -12.23
N ALA A 363 5.02 -11.78 -11.54
CA ALA A 363 5.05 -11.85 -10.07
C ALA A 363 6.39 -12.39 -9.55
N ALA A 364 6.90 -13.48 -10.14
CA ALA A 364 8.22 -14.02 -9.80
C ALA A 364 9.35 -13.00 -10.01
N ARG A 365 9.24 -12.15 -11.04
CA ARG A 365 10.18 -11.05 -11.25
C ARG A 365 10.09 -10.01 -10.13
N GLY A 366 8.89 -9.59 -9.73
CA GLY A 366 8.70 -8.66 -8.61
C GLY A 366 9.30 -9.18 -7.31
N ALA A 367 9.01 -10.44 -6.96
CA ALA A 367 9.59 -11.10 -5.80
C ALA A 367 11.13 -11.19 -5.86
N ALA A 368 11.70 -11.42 -7.05
CA ALA A 368 13.15 -11.43 -7.25
C ALA A 368 13.79 -10.05 -7.08
N GLU A 369 13.13 -8.99 -7.55
CA GLU A 369 13.57 -7.59 -7.38
C GLU A 369 13.55 -7.18 -5.90
N ASP A 370 12.49 -7.53 -5.15
CA ASP A 370 12.41 -7.32 -3.70
C ASP A 370 13.52 -8.06 -2.95
N MET A 371 13.72 -9.34 -3.28
CA MET A 371 14.78 -10.14 -2.67
C MET A 371 16.16 -9.54 -2.97
N ALA A 372 16.39 -9.05 -4.19
CA ALA A 372 17.62 -8.34 -4.54
C ALA A 372 17.81 -7.07 -3.70
N GLY A 373 16.74 -6.32 -3.43
CA GLY A 373 16.73 -5.18 -2.50
C GLY A 373 17.14 -5.58 -1.09
N VAL A 374 16.53 -6.63 -0.53
CA VAL A 374 16.88 -7.17 0.80
C VAL A 374 18.34 -7.63 0.84
N LEU A 375 18.82 -8.32 -0.20
CA LEU A 375 20.21 -8.77 -0.29
C LEU A 375 21.20 -7.61 -0.43
N ALA A 376 20.85 -6.57 -1.19
CA ALA A 376 21.65 -5.35 -1.27
C ALA A 376 21.74 -4.68 0.10
N VAL A 377 20.63 -4.66 0.85
CA VAL A 377 20.63 -4.21 2.25
C VAL A 377 21.59 -5.06 3.06
N LEU A 378 21.38 -6.37 3.15
CA LEU A 378 22.24 -7.28 3.93
C LEU A 378 23.73 -7.18 3.53
N SER A 379 24.03 -7.05 2.24
CA SER A 379 25.40 -6.90 1.74
C SER A 379 26.02 -5.59 2.21
N GLY A 380 25.28 -4.47 2.12
CA GLY A 380 25.69 -3.19 2.68
C GLY A 380 25.89 -3.26 4.21
N LEU A 381 25.03 -3.99 4.93
CA LEU A 381 25.20 -4.22 6.37
C LEU A 381 26.51 -4.95 6.67
N LEU A 382 26.86 -5.96 5.89
CA LEU A 382 28.07 -6.77 6.05
C LEU A 382 29.35 -6.04 5.62
N SER A 383 29.27 -5.15 4.61
CA SER A 383 30.40 -4.35 4.13
C SER A 383 30.68 -3.12 5.01
N GLY A 384 29.77 -2.80 5.94
CA GLY A 384 29.84 -1.58 6.75
C GLY A 384 29.37 -0.32 6.03
N GLU A 385 28.89 -0.45 4.79
CA GLU A 385 28.23 0.62 4.05
C GLU A 385 26.84 0.89 4.65
N ARG A 386 26.29 2.08 4.40
CA ARG A 386 24.88 2.35 4.70
C ARG A 386 24.09 1.91 3.47
N PRO A 387 23.53 0.68 3.45
CA PRO A 387 22.56 0.35 2.43
C PRO A 387 21.41 1.33 2.54
N GLU A 388 21.00 1.82 1.38
CA GLU A 388 19.68 2.39 1.20
C GLU A 388 18.68 1.26 1.42
N ILE A 389 17.87 1.38 2.46
CA ILE A 389 16.78 0.44 2.70
C ILE A 389 15.69 0.85 1.74
N GLN A 390 15.53 0.08 0.66
CA GLN A 390 14.35 0.26 -0.17
C GLN A 390 13.15 -0.31 0.60
N PRO A 391 12.07 0.47 0.77
CA PRO A 391 10.83 -0.05 1.33
C PRO A 391 10.33 -1.20 0.45
N VAL A 392 9.53 -2.10 1.04
CA VAL A 392 8.80 -3.10 0.26
C VAL A 392 7.90 -2.35 -0.71
N SER A 393 7.98 -2.70 -1.99
CA SER A 393 7.30 -1.96 -3.03
C SER A 393 5.80 -2.30 -3.04
N ALA A 394 4.92 -1.31 -3.11
CA ALA A 394 3.49 -1.54 -3.39
C ALA A 394 3.30 -2.30 -4.69
N HIS A 395 4.15 -2.05 -5.68
CA HIS A 395 4.14 -2.76 -6.94
C HIS A 395 4.36 -4.25 -6.72
N SER A 396 5.38 -4.67 -5.95
CA SER A 396 5.61 -6.09 -5.68
C SER A 396 4.48 -6.73 -4.88
N ILE A 397 3.97 -6.04 -3.85
CA ILE A 397 2.79 -6.49 -3.07
C ILE A 397 1.58 -6.67 -3.98
N ALA A 398 1.32 -5.73 -4.89
CA ALA A 398 0.21 -5.82 -5.81
C ALA A 398 0.41 -6.92 -6.86
N LEU A 399 1.64 -7.14 -7.32
CA LEU A 399 1.99 -8.25 -8.20
C LEU A 399 1.71 -9.59 -7.53
N ASP A 400 2.19 -9.76 -6.30
CA ASP A 400 1.99 -10.98 -5.50
C ASP A 400 0.51 -11.18 -5.19
N TRP A 401 -0.19 -10.13 -4.76
CA TRP A 401 -1.63 -10.21 -4.49
C TRP A 401 -2.44 -10.59 -5.70
N ALA A 402 -2.17 -10.01 -6.87
CA ALA A 402 -2.91 -10.33 -8.08
C ALA A 402 -2.50 -11.69 -8.68
N ALA A 403 -1.30 -12.20 -8.40
CA ALA A 403 -0.89 -13.56 -8.74
C ALA A 403 -1.52 -14.61 -7.80
N ASP A 404 -1.60 -14.31 -6.50
CA ASP A 404 -2.05 -15.22 -5.46
C ASP A 404 -3.58 -15.16 -5.22
N ARG A 405 -4.32 -14.43 -6.05
CA ARG A 405 -5.78 -14.48 -6.01
C ARG A 405 -6.23 -15.94 -6.02
N PRO A 406 -7.07 -16.36 -5.06
CA PRO A 406 -7.67 -17.68 -5.06
C PRO A 406 -8.20 -18.00 -6.46
N SER A 407 -8.00 -19.22 -6.96
CA SER A 407 -8.33 -19.58 -8.35
C SER A 407 -9.77 -19.23 -8.75
N GLY A 408 -10.71 -19.29 -7.81
CA GLY A 408 -12.11 -18.87 -8.00
C GLY A 408 -12.32 -17.35 -8.14
N LEU A 409 -11.34 -16.54 -7.74
CA LEU A 409 -11.31 -15.08 -7.88
C LEU A 409 -10.43 -14.60 -9.05
N ARG A 410 -9.63 -15.49 -9.66
CA ARG A 410 -8.84 -15.17 -10.87
C ARG A 410 -9.72 -14.88 -12.09
N GLN A 411 -10.96 -15.38 -12.09
CA GLN A 411 -11.97 -15.07 -13.09
C GLN A 411 -12.78 -13.80 -12.75
N ALA A 412 -12.42 -13.07 -11.69
CA ALA A 412 -13.07 -11.80 -11.39
C ALA A 412 -12.89 -10.82 -12.54
N ASP A 413 -13.96 -10.07 -12.81
CA ASP A 413 -14.15 -9.33 -14.06
C ASP A 413 -13.07 -8.24 -14.22
N LEU A 414 -12.49 -8.17 -15.43
CA LEU A 414 -11.54 -7.14 -15.86
C LEU A 414 -12.19 -5.76 -16.03
N ALA A 415 -13.50 -5.65 -15.75
CA ALA A 415 -14.29 -4.45 -15.96
C ALA A 415 -13.87 -3.23 -15.11
N SER A 416 -12.97 -3.39 -14.14
CA SER A 416 -12.31 -2.26 -13.45
C SER A 416 -10.94 -2.69 -12.94
N PRO A 417 -9.92 -1.82 -12.97
CA PRO A 417 -8.66 -2.10 -12.32
C PRO A 417 -8.82 -2.25 -10.80
N THR A 418 -7.91 -3.00 -10.20
CA THR A 418 -7.63 -2.84 -8.77
C THR A 418 -6.58 -1.76 -8.60
N VAL A 419 -6.84 -0.84 -7.68
CA VAL A 419 -5.86 0.15 -7.21
C VAL A 419 -5.56 -0.14 -5.75
N LEU A 420 -4.27 -0.32 -5.46
CA LEU A 420 -3.71 -0.55 -4.13
C LEU A 420 -2.74 0.59 -3.82
N ILE A 421 -2.72 1.04 -2.57
CA ILE A 421 -1.76 2.03 -2.06
C ILE A 421 -1.03 1.41 -0.87
N VAL A 422 0.30 1.51 -0.87
CA VAL A 422 1.11 1.34 0.34
C VAL A 422 1.46 2.72 0.83
N HIS A 423 0.87 3.09 1.95
CA HIS A 423 1.17 4.34 2.61
C HIS A 423 2.47 4.22 3.38
N SER A 424 3.31 5.25 3.31
CA SER A 424 4.42 5.44 4.25
C SER A 424 4.39 6.86 4.78
N HIS A 425 4.04 7.01 6.06
CA HIS A 425 4.01 8.31 6.73
C HIS A 425 5.11 8.39 7.78
N ALA A 426 5.82 9.50 7.82
CA ALA A 426 6.82 9.72 8.86
C ALA A 426 6.19 9.92 10.25
N GLY A 427 4.93 10.38 10.32
CA GLY A 427 4.13 10.51 11.56
C GLY A 427 4.82 11.23 12.72
N GLN A 428 4.16 11.31 13.89
CA GLN A 428 4.85 11.66 15.14
C GLN A 428 5.71 10.50 15.66
N ASP A 429 5.42 9.27 15.21
CA ASP A 429 6.22 8.11 15.54
C ASP A 429 7.41 8.06 14.57
N PRO A 430 8.65 8.28 15.02
CA PRO A 430 9.82 8.18 14.15
C PRO A 430 9.97 6.77 13.55
N ALA A 431 9.21 5.76 14.03
CA ALA A 431 9.05 4.45 13.40
C ALA A 431 8.57 4.51 11.95
N GLY A 432 7.83 5.56 11.59
CA GLY A 432 6.98 5.56 10.42
C GLY A 432 5.79 4.62 10.62
N ALA A 433 4.64 5.03 10.10
CA ALA A 433 3.49 4.15 9.95
C ALA A 433 3.39 3.76 8.48
N SER A 434 3.29 2.46 8.21
CA SER A 434 2.93 1.98 6.88
C SER A 434 1.54 1.37 6.92
N ALA A 435 0.79 1.50 5.84
CA ALA A 435 -0.53 0.88 5.70
C ALA A 435 -0.70 0.33 4.29
N ILE A 436 -1.36 -0.82 4.14
CA ILE A 436 -1.85 -1.28 2.83
C ILE A 436 -3.32 -0.90 2.75
N ASP A 437 -3.70 -0.28 1.64
CA ASP A 437 -5.07 0.12 1.34
C ASP A 437 -5.49 -0.29 -0.07
N ILE A 438 -6.56 -1.05 -0.18
CA ILE A 438 -7.20 -1.36 -1.46
C ILE A 438 -8.26 -0.28 -1.73
N VAL A 439 -7.87 0.74 -2.49
CA VAL A 439 -8.73 1.88 -2.85
C VAL A 439 -9.92 1.43 -3.68
N SER A 440 -9.66 0.60 -4.68
CA SER A 440 -10.65 0.04 -5.58
C SER A 440 -10.39 -1.43 -5.74
N LEU A 441 -11.38 -2.23 -5.38
CA LEU A 441 -11.43 -3.61 -5.78
C LEU A 441 -11.98 -3.65 -7.22
N GLY A 442 -11.31 -4.38 -8.12
CA GLY A 442 -11.83 -4.63 -9.45
C GLY A 442 -13.26 -5.18 -9.38
N ALA A 443 -14.00 -5.12 -10.49
CA ALA A 443 -15.39 -5.55 -10.49
C ALA A 443 -15.52 -6.98 -9.91
N ALA A 444 -16.55 -7.18 -9.08
CA ALA A 444 -16.88 -8.48 -8.53
C ALA A 444 -16.95 -9.56 -9.64
N PRO A 445 -16.76 -10.83 -9.29
CA PRO A 445 -16.80 -11.91 -10.26
C PRO A 445 -17.97 -11.79 -11.23
N ALA A 446 -17.74 -12.09 -12.51
CA ALA A 446 -18.75 -12.09 -13.58
C ALA A 446 -19.80 -13.23 -13.41
N THR A 447 -20.06 -13.62 -12.17
CA THR A 447 -21.09 -14.55 -11.79
C THR A 447 -22.31 -13.74 -11.34
N ALA A 448 -23.50 -14.24 -11.66
CA ALA A 448 -24.73 -13.72 -11.07
C ALA A 448 -24.86 -14.04 -9.57
N ASP A 449 -23.78 -14.53 -8.93
CA ASP A 449 -23.75 -14.88 -7.52
C ASP A 449 -23.20 -13.71 -6.70
N PRO A 450 -24.04 -12.92 -6.02
CA PRO A 450 -23.59 -11.78 -5.23
C PRO A 450 -22.72 -12.22 -4.04
N ALA A 451 -22.82 -13.48 -3.59
CA ALA A 451 -21.92 -14.01 -2.56
C ALA A 451 -20.47 -14.10 -3.03
N ALA A 452 -20.24 -14.23 -4.35
CA ALA A 452 -18.89 -14.19 -4.92
C ALA A 452 -18.25 -12.80 -4.80
N GLY A 453 -19.05 -11.73 -4.94
CA GLY A 453 -18.60 -10.35 -4.69
C GLY A 453 -18.23 -10.10 -3.23
N VAL A 454 -19.06 -10.59 -2.31
CA VAL A 454 -18.76 -10.55 -0.86
C VAL A 454 -17.47 -11.31 -0.57
N ARG A 455 -17.32 -12.52 -1.11
CA ARG A 455 -16.13 -13.35 -0.93
C ARG A 455 -14.86 -12.71 -1.49
N HIS A 456 -14.96 -12.05 -2.64
CA HIS A 456 -13.84 -11.32 -3.22
C HIS A 456 -13.37 -10.19 -2.29
N GLY A 457 -14.31 -9.42 -1.76
CA GLY A 457 -14.04 -8.33 -0.84
C GLY A 457 -13.45 -8.76 0.51
N VAL A 458 -13.98 -9.85 1.07
CA VAL A 458 -13.43 -10.46 2.28
C VAL A 458 -12.00 -10.94 2.04
N SER A 459 -11.73 -11.61 0.92
CA SER A 459 -10.38 -12.04 0.54
C SER A 459 -9.42 -10.87 0.38
N ALA A 460 -9.87 -9.77 -0.22
CA ALA A 460 -9.06 -8.56 -0.39
C ALA A 460 -8.70 -7.92 0.96
N THR A 461 -9.71 -7.74 1.83
CA THR A 461 -9.56 -7.12 3.17
C THR A 461 -8.70 -7.97 4.11
N LEU A 462 -8.76 -9.30 3.99
CA LEU A 462 -7.86 -10.21 4.70
C LEU A 462 -6.45 -10.18 4.09
N GLY A 463 -6.35 -10.07 2.76
CA GLY A 463 -5.09 -9.92 2.04
C GLY A 463 -4.27 -8.72 2.52
N GLU A 464 -4.92 -7.57 2.77
CA GLU A 464 -4.27 -6.38 3.37
C GLU A 464 -3.56 -6.69 4.71
N ASN A 465 -3.98 -7.73 5.45
CA ASN A 465 -3.32 -8.15 6.69
C ASN A 465 -2.09 -9.02 6.39
N LEU A 466 -2.25 -9.92 5.43
CA LEU A 466 -1.36 -11.06 5.27
C LEU A 466 0.00 -10.70 4.71
N PHE A 467 0.07 -9.75 3.77
CA PHE A 467 1.34 -9.41 3.11
C PHE A 467 2.43 -8.98 4.07
N LEU A 468 2.05 -8.46 5.25
CA LEU A 468 3.00 -7.86 6.16
C LEU A 468 2.90 -8.41 7.59
N THR A 469 2.02 -9.38 7.85
CA THR A 469 2.15 -10.21 9.05
C THR A 469 3.28 -11.22 8.89
N VAL A 470 4.33 -11.04 9.69
CA VAL A 470 5.30 -12.11 9.93
C VAL A 470 4.59 -13.29 10.60
N PRO A 471 4.84 -14.54 10.17
CA PRO A 471 4.28 -15.72 10.84
C PRO A 471 4.47 -15.66 12.36
N GLY A 472 3.37 -15.67 13.11
CA GLY A 472 3.35 -15.56 14.57
C GLY A 472 3.16 -14.15 15.13
N SER A 473 3.15 -13.10 14.29
CA SER A 473 2.70 -11.77 14.70
C SER A 473 1.18 -11.79 14.91
N PRO A 474 0.65 -11.18 15.99
CA PRO A 474 -0.79 -10.93 16.06
C PRO A 474 -1.17 -10.03 14.87
N LEU A 475 -2.14 -10.47 14.06
CA LEU A 475 -2.75 -9.69 12.97
C LEU A 475 -3.04 -8.24 13.43
N ALA A 476 -2.96 -7.24 12.57
CA ALA A 476 -3.25 -5.87 13.00
C ALA A 476 -4.67 -5.77 13.59
N ARG A 477 -4.83 -5.10 14.73
CA ARG A 477 -6.14 -4.96 15.41
C ARG A 477 -7.11 -4.09 14.61
N ASP A 478 -6.59 -3.28 13.69
CA ASP A 478 -7.29 -2.17 13.05
C ASP A 478 -7.96 -2.60 11.74
N ASN A 479 -8.17 -3.91 11.58
CA ASN A 479 -8.75 -4.50 10.38
C ASN A 479 -10.22 -4.89 10.57
N ALA A 480 -11.07 -4.53 9.62
CA ALA A 480 -12.49 -4.89 9.64
C ALA A 480 -12.72 -6.41 9.68
N ALA A 481 -11.97 -7.20 8.90
CA ALA A 481 -12.12 -8.67 8.92
C ALA A 481 -11.71 -9.29 10.26
N ARG A 482 -10.67 -8.77 10.92
CA ARG A 482 -10.33 -9.21 12.28
C ARG A 482 -11.38 -8.79 13.31
N ALA A 483 -11.82 -7.53 13.27
CA ALA A 483 -12.87 -7.02 14.14
C ALA A 483 -14.14 -7.89 14.03
N PHE A 484 -14.50 -8.22 12.80
CA PHE A 484 -15.64 -9.04 12.46
C PHE A 484 -15.50 -10.49 12.96
N ALA A 485 -14.33 -11.11 12.80
CA ALA A 485 -14.07 -12.45 13.33
C ALA A 485 -14.21 -12.53 14.86
N LEU A 486 -13.85 -11.46 15.58
CA LEU A 486 -13.85 -11.45 17.04
C LEU A 486 -15.24 -11.23 17.64
N GLN A 487 -16.11 -10.50 16.96
CA GLN A 487 -17.47 -10.19 17.42
C GLN A 487 -18.49 -10.18 16.26
N PRO A 488 -18.80 -11.33 15.66
CA PRO A 488 -19.66 -11.36 14.47
C PRO A 488 -21.15 -11.09 14.75
N GLU A 489 -21.64 -11.35 15.96
CA GLU A 489 -23.09 -11.47 16.21
C GLU A 489 -23.85 -10.12 16.32
N ASP A 490 -23.14 -8.99 16.42
CA ASP A 490 -23.73 -7.69 16.79
C ASP A 490 -23.57 -6.60 15.71
N TRP A 491 -23.08 -6.96 14.53
CA TRP A 491 -22.91 -5.99 13.44
C TRP A 491 -24.25 -5.66 12.78
N THR A 492 -24.44 -4.38 12.46
CA THR A 492 -25.70 -3.85 11.93
C THR A 492 -25.53 -3.39 10.49
N PHE A 493 -26.44 -3.81 9.62
CA PHE A 493 -26.52 -3.29 8.25
C PHE A 493 -27.17 -1.91 8.24
N VAL A 494 -26.52 -0.95 7.59
CA VAL A 494 -27.00 0.42 7.36
C VAL A 494 -27.17 0.62 5.86
N GLY A 495 -28.40 0.87 5.41
CA GLY A 495 -28.71 1.03 4.00
C GLY A 495 -28.18 2.35 3.42
N PRO A 496 -28.01 2.44 2.08
CA PRO A 496 -27.51 3.66 1.44
C PRO A 496 -28.32 4.91 1.81
N GLY A 497 -27.61 6.00 2.14
CA GLY A 497 -28.20 7.26 2.56
C GLY A 497 -28.89 7.27 3.94
N ASP A 498 -28.88 6.18 4.71
CA ASP A 498 -29.55 6.11 6.02
C ASP A 498 -28.66 6.66 7.16
N ALA A 499 -28.47 7.97 7.16
CA ALA A 499 -27.68 8.67 8.17
C ALA A 499 -28.23 8.51 9.61
N GLN A 500 -29.55 8.29 9.76
CA GLN A 500 -30.14 8.07 11.08
C GLN A 500 -29.78 6.69 11.62
N ALA A 501 -29.91 5.64 10.80
CA ALA A 501 -29.47 4.30 11.22
C ALA A 501 -27.98 4.27 11.55
N LEU A 502 -27.13 5.01 10.81
CA LEU A 502 -25.72 5.15 11.17
C LEU A 502 -25.56 5.84 12.53
N ALA A 503 -26.29 6.92 12.80
CA ALA A 503 -26.24 7.59 14.09
C ALA A 503 -26.64 6.68 15.25
N ASP A 504 -27.60 5.78 15.03
CA ASP A 504 -28.09 4.82 16.02
C ASP A 504 -27.07 3.72 16.34
N THR A 505 -26.10 3.45 15.45
CA THR A 505 -24.99 2.50 15.73
C THR A 505 -24.05 2.99 16.83
N GLY A 506 -24.03 4.31 17.10
CA GLY A 506 -23.10 4.95 18.02
C GLY A 506 -21.67 5.06 17.47
N LEU A 507 -21.45 4.81 16.18
CA LEU A 507 -20.18 5.10 15.50
C LEU A 507 -19.82 6.58 15.70
N ALA A 508 -18.56 6.85 16.06
CA ALA A 508 -18.08 8.17 16.44
C ALA A 508 -16.69 8.45 15.85
N GLY A 509 -16.25 9.71 15.98
CA GLY A 509 -14.93 10.14 15.52
C GLY A 509 -14.77 10.15 14.00
N PRO A 510 -13.53 10.11 13.50
CA PRO A 510 -13.24 10.14 12.05
C PRO A 510 -13.92 9.01 11.28
N THR A 511 -13.98 7.80 11.82
CA THR A 511 -14.67 6.65 11.19
C THR A 511 -16.12 6.97 10.82
N ARG A 512 -16.83 7.73 11.66
CA ARG A 512 -18.21 8.13 11.37
C ARG A 512 -18.28 9.03 10.14
N ALA A 513 -17.35 9.98 9.98
CA ALA A 513 -17.33 10.88 8.84
C ALA A 513 -17.11 10.10 7.52
N PHE A 514 -16.20 9.13 7.52
CA PHE A 514 -15.99 8.25 6.36
C PHE A 514 -17.23 7.40 6.05
N ALA A 515 -17.88 6.85 7.08
CA ALA A 515 -19.12 6.11 6.93
C ALA A 515 -20.26 6.98 6.36
N GLU A 516 -20.39 8.23 6.81
CA GLU A 516 -21.37 9.19 6.27
C GLU A 516 -21.08 9.52 4.80
N GLN A 517 -19.80 9.68 4.43
CA GLN A 517 -19.38 9.89 3.04
C GLN A 517 -19.72 8.68 2.16
N ASP A 518 -19.43 7.46 2.61
CA ASP A 518 -19.75 6.24 1.87
C ASP A 518 -21.28 6.09 1.67
N LEU A 519 -22.08 6.36 2.70
CA LEU A 519 -23.56 6.35 2.57
C LEU A 519 -24.06 7.39 1.58
N ALA A 520 -23.46 8.58 1.55
CA ALA A 520 -23.79 9.64 0.60
C ALA A 520 -23.38 9.29 -0.84
N ALA A 521 -22.31 8.52 -1.01
CA ALA A 521 -21.86 7.98 -2.29
C ALA A 521 -22.69 6.76 -2.78
N GLY A 522 -23.70 6.34 -2.02
CA GLY A 522 -24.62 5.26 -2.40
C GLY A 522 -24.18 3.86 -1.96
N TYR A 523 -23.13 3.76 -1.14
CA TYR A 523 -22.76 2.50 -0.51
C TYR A 523 -23.70 2.17 0.65
N ALA A 524 -23.80 0.89 0.99
CA ALA A 524 -24.36 0.43 2.26
C ALA A 524 -23.22 0.03 3.19
N LEU A 525 -23.46 -0.03 4.49
CA LEU A 525 -22.45 -0.37 5.49
C LEU A 525 -22.87 -1.54 6.36
N ILE A 526 -21.90 -2.25 6.91
CA ILE A 526 -22.09 -3.22 7.99
C ILE A 526 -21.16 -2.76 9.11
N VAL A 527 -21.75 -2.26 10.19
CA VAL A 527 -21.08 -1.48 11.24
C VAL A 527 -21.10 -2.25 12.56
N PRO A 528 -20.00 -2.30 13.32
CA PRO A 528 -19.98 -2.93 14.64
C PRO A 528 -20.82 -2.14 15.65
N PRO A 529 -21.16 -2.72 16.81
CA PRO A 529 -21.77 -1.96 17.90
C PRO A 529 -20.80 -0.90 18.47
N ALA A 530 -21.36 0.16 19.07
CA ALA A 530 -20.60 1.29 19.62
C ALA A 530 -19.50 0.91 20.63
N ASP A 531 -19.66 -0.23 21.31
CA ASP A 531 -18.80 -0.69 22.40
C ASP A 531 -17.82 -1.79 21.98
N THR A 532 -17.54 -1.97 20.68
CA THR A 532 -16.47 -2.85 20.21
C THR A 532 -15.10 -2.30 20.63
N THR A 533 -14.75 -2.47 21.91
CA THR A 533 -13.46 -2.13 22.51
C THR A 533 -12.36 -3.11 22.11
N VAL A 534 -12.69 -4.13 21.32
CA VAL A 534 -11.78 -5.21 20.92
C VAL A 534 -10.60 -4.70 20.09
N LEU A 535 -10.75 -3.53 19.46
CA LEU A 535 -9.75 -2.95 18.56
C LEU A 535 -8.71 -2.09 19.30
N GLY A 536 -8.92 -1.77 20.57
CA GLY A 536 -8.02 -0.89 21.31
C GLY A 536 -8.18 0.58 20.91
N ASP A 537 -7.09 1.34 20.92
CA ASP A 537 -7.09 2.80 20.75
C ASP A 537 -7.26 3.26 19.29
N SER A 538 -7.20 2.34 18.34
CA SER A 538 -7.26 2.64 16.91
C SER A 538 -8.64 3.06 16.43
N GLY A 539 -9.69 2.76 17.19
CA GLY A 539 -11.06 3.15 16.85
C GLY A 539 -11.82 2.09 16.03
N PRO A 540 -13.10 2.35 15.73
CA PRO A 540 -13.97 1.40 15.06
C PRO A 540 -13.63 1.26 13.57
N THR A 541 -13.91 0.08 13.03
CA THR A 541 -13.84 -0.26 11.59
C THR A 541 -15.23 -0.65 11.08
N TYR A 542 -15.45 -0.69 9.78
CA TYR A 542 -16.71 -1.17 9.21
C TYR A 542 -16.49 -1.88 7.86
N TRP A 543 -17.49 -2.60 7.38
CA TRP A 543 -17.50 -3.08 6.00
C TRP A 543 -18.35 -2.16 5.13
N ARG A 544 -17.80 -1.74 4.00
CA ARG A 544 -18.52 -1.06 2.93
C ARG A 544 -19.04 -2.10 1.94
N PHE A 545 -20.30 -2.00 1.54
CA PHE A 545 -20.95 -2.82 0.51
C PHE A 545 -21.40 -1.91 -0.64
N ASP A 546 -21.06 -2.28 -1.86
CA ASP A 546 -21.52 -1.61 -3.08
C ASP A 546 -22.75 -2.33 -3.65
N PRO A 547 -23.96 -1.73 -3.57
CA PRO A 547 -25.17 -2.35 -4.11
C PRO A 547 -25.16 -2.52 -5.63
N ALA A 548 -24.31 -1.78 -6.36
CA ALA A 548 -24.22 -1.89 -7.82
C ALA A 548 -23.33 -3.06 -8.26
N THR A 549 -22.35 -3.47 -7.45
CA THR A 549 -21.38 -4.52 -7.82
C THR A 549 -21.47 -5.75 -6.94
N GLY A 550 -22.05 -5.66 -5.74
CA GLY A 550 -22.01 -6.70 -4.72
C GLY A 550 -20.64 -6.83 -4.04
N ALA A 551 -19.70 -5.93 -4.35
CA ALA A 551 -18.39 -5.92 -3.71
C ALA A 551 -18.51 -5.47 -2.25
N VAL A 552 -17.68 -6.04 -1.40
CA VAL A 552 -17.46 -5.54 -0.03
C VAL A 552 -16.00 -5.11 0.13
N LEU A 553 -15.74 -4.21 1.07
CA LEU A 553 -14.39 -3.82 1.43
C LEU A 553 -14.36 -3.41 2.91
N GLY A 554 -13.39 -3.87 3.67
CA GLY A 554 -13.17 -3.41 5.03
C GLY A 554 -12.55 -2.02 5.04
N ILE A 555 -13.12 -1.11 5.83
CA ILE A 555 -12.62 0.25 6.01
C ILE A 555 -12.10 0.39 7.45
N GLY A 556 -10.84 0.79 7.55
CA GLY A 556 -10.16 1.08 8.81
C GLY A 556 -10.62 2.39 9.44
N PRO A 557 -10.14 2.71 10.65
CA PRO A 557 -10.56 3.89 11.39
C PRO A 557 -10.13 5.22 10.75
N GLN A 558 -9.11 5.18 9.89
CA GLN A 558 -8.58 6.34 9.17
C GLN A 558 -9.15 6.47 7.75
N GLY A 559 -10.18 5.68 7.39
CA GLY A 559 -10.82 5.74 6.07
C GLY A 559 -10.06 5.00 4.96
N TYR A 560 -8.97 4.35 5.31
CA TYR A 560 -8.20 3.43 4.45
C TYR A 560 -8.05 2.07 5.14
N GLY A 561 -7.35 1.13 4.51
CA GLY A 561 -7.04 -0.20 5.03
C GLY A 561 -6.23 -0.22 6.33
N GLN A 562 -5.46 -1.28 6.54
CA GLN A 562 -4.85 -1.55 7.85
C GLN A 562 -3.60 -0.72 8.11
N ASN A 563 -3.54 -0.08 9.27
CA ASN A 563 -2.30 0.50 9.78
C ASN A 563 -1.40 -0.61 10.36
N MET A 564 -0.11 -0.57 10.04
CA MET A 564 0.89 -1.58 10.41
C MET A 564 2.01 -0.96 11.22
N ARG A 565 1.65 -0.46 12.40
CA ARG A 565 2.63 0.13 13.31
C ARG A 565 3.71 -0.88 13.71
N GLU A 566 3.32 -2.14 13.95
CA GLU A 566 4.24 -3.17 14.45
C GLU A 566 5.31 -3.57 13.43
N VAL A 567 5.02 -3.49 12.13
CA VAL A 567 5.98 -3.85 11.07
C VAL A 567 7.01 -2.73 10.88
N GLY A 568 6.58 -1.47 10.93
CA GLY A 568 7.48 -0.31 10.98
C GLY A 568 8.40 -0.38 12.19
N GLU A 569 7.85 -0.68 13.37
CA GLU A 569 8.61 -0.92 14.59
C GLU A 569 9.59 -2.09 14.45
N MET A 570 9.19 -3.21 13.83
CA MET A 570 10.07 -4.35 13.61
C MET A 570 11.22 -4.04 12.65
N LEU A 571 10.96 -3.34 11.54
CA LEU A 571 12.00 -2.90 10.60
C LEU A 571 12.98 -1.95 11.29
N GLN A 572 12.47 -1.02 12.12
CA GLN A 572 13.32 -0.20 12.97
C GLN A 572 14.12 -1.01 13.99
N ASP A 573 13.53 -2.02 14.61
CA ASP A 573 14.22 -2.91 15.53
C ASP A 573 15.27 -3.75 14.80
N LEU A 574 15.08 -4.08 13.52
CA LEU A 574 16.09 -4.71 12.66
C LEU A 574 17.25 -3.74 12.37
N VAL A 575 16.96 -2.47 12.10
CA VAL A 575 17.97 -1.40 11.96
C VAL A 575 18.70 -1.18 13.29
N ARG A 576 18.01 -1.19 14.42
CA ARG A 576 18.62 -1.14 15.77
C ARG A 576 19.49 -2.36 16.00
N MET A 577 19.04 -3.57 15.64
CA MET A 577 19.84 -4.80 15.71
C MET A 577 21.09 -4.71 14.84
N ARG A 578 21.02 -4.15 13.62
CA ARG A 578 22.21 -3.84 12.81
C ARG A 578 23.19 -2.98 13.59
N HIS A 579 22.74 -1.89 14.22
CA HIS A 579 23.63 -1.02 14.98
C HIS A 579 24.31 -1.77 16.13
N TRP A 580 23.58 -2.67 16.80
CA TRP A 580 24.14 -3.56 17.82
C TRP A 580 25.13 -4.59 17.25
N PHE A 581 24.85 -5.21 16.10
CA PHE A 581 25.75 -6.17 15.46
C PHE A 581 27.02 -5.50 14.93
N ALA A 582 26.92 -4.32 14.33
CA ALA A 582 28.08 -3.54 13.89
C ALA A 582 28.96 -3.11 15.08
N ALA A 583 28.33 -2.73 16.21
CA ALA A 583 29.03 -2.48 17.47
C ALA A 583 29.81 -3.70 17.94
N TYR A 584 29.13 -4.84 17.99
CA TYR A 584 29.68 -6.09 18.45
C TYR A 584 30.82 -6.58 17.54
N ALA A 585 30.64 -6.50 16.22
CA ALA A 585 31.65 -6.84 15.23
C ALA A 585 32.88 -5.92 15.35
N GLY A 586 32.69 -4.62 15.56
CA GLY A 586 33.79 -3.68 15.84
C GLY A 586 34.57 -4.05 17.09
N ILE A 587 33.88 -4.36 18.19
CA ILE A 587 34.49 -4.81 19.45
C ILE A 587 35.25 -6.13 19.25
N MET A 588 34.64 -7.12 18.59
CA MET A 588 35.27 -8.40 18.30
C MET A 588 36.47 -8.27 17.36
N GLY A 589 36.42 -7.33 16.41
CA GLY A 589 37.55 -6.97 15.56
C GLY A 589 38.72 -6.41 16.36
N CYS A 590 38.47 -5.51 17.32
CA CYS A 590 39.50 -5.01 18.23
C CYS A 590 40.13 -6.14 19.08
N ILE A 591 39.30 -7.07 19.58
CA ILE A 591 39.76 -8.24 20.36
C ILE A 591 40.58 -9.20 19.49
N TYR A 592 40.18 -9.43 18.23
CA TYR A 592 40.91 -10.27 17.30
C TYR A 592 42.28 -9.68 16.94
N LEU A 593 42.34 -8.36 16.72
CA LEU A 593 43.58 -7.64 16.45
C LEU A 593 44.53 -7.63 17.66
N ASP A 594 44.01 -7.64 18.89
CA ASP A 594 44.78 -7.87 20.11
C ASP A 594 45.36 -9.29 20.15
N ALA A 595 44.50 -10.30 19.96
CA ALA A 595 44.87 -11.71 20.02
C ALA A 595 45.92 -12.10 18.97
N THR A 596 45.98 -11.36 17.86
CA THR A 596 46.96 -11.53 16.77
C THR A 596 48.20 -10.63 16.92
N GLY A 597 48.27 -9.81 17.97
CA GLY A 597 49.40 -8.95 18.31
C GLY A 597 49.54 -7.69 17.44
N TYR A 598 48.50 -7.32 16.70
CA TYR A 598 48.48 -6.12 15.85
C TYR A 598 48.18 -4.84 16.63
N LEU A 599 47.56 -4.95 17.80
CA LEU A 599 47.31 -3.82 18.71
C LEU A 599 47.98 -4.09 20.07
N SER A 600 48.50 -3.04 20.71
CA SER A 600 48.86 -3.10 22.12
C SER A 600 47.62 -2.93 23.01
N GLY A 601 47.65 -3.41 24.25
CA GLY A 601 46.49 -3.35 25.16
C GLY A 601 45.85 -1.95 25.29
N ASP A 602 46.65 -0.88 25.26
CA ASP A 602 46.14 0.49 25.28
C ASP A 602 45.41 0.89 23.97
N GLN A 603 45.83 0.36 22.83
CA GLN A 603 45.18 0.57 21.53
C GLN A 603 43.88 -0.23 21.40
N VAL A 604 43.78 -1.40 22.04
CA VAL A 604 42.56 -2.21 22.09
C VAL A 604 41.48 -1.48 22.87
N MET A 605 41.85 -0.90 24.02
CA MET A 605 40.92 -0.09 24.81
C MET A 605 40.45 1.15 24.05
N LEU A 606 41.33 1.79 23.26
CA LEU A 606 40.95 2.93 22.42
C LEU A 606 40.03 2.52 21.26
N CYS A 607 40.28 1.36 20.63
CA CYS A 607 39.49 0.77 19.55
C CYS A 607 38.09 0.36 20.03
N MET A 608 38.01 -0.30 21.19
CA MET A 608 36.75 -0.66 21.84
C MET A 608 35.99 0.60 22.28
N ALA A 609 36.67 1.58 22.88
CA ALA A 609 36.06 2.85 23.27
C ALA A 609 35.53 3.63 22.06
N ALA A 610 36.24 3.65 20.94
CA ALA A 610 35.77 4.28 19.70
C ALA A 610 34.53 3.57 19.12
N SER A 611 34.51 2.23 19.17
CA SER A 611 33.35 1.43 18.75
C SER A 611 32.14 1.67 19.64
N ILE A 612 32.34 1.72 20.97
CA ILE A 612 31.29 2.01 21.96
C ILE A 612 30.80 3.47 21.86
N LEU A 613 31.71 4.43 21.64
CA LEU A 613 31.37 5.85 21.54
C LEU A 613 30.63 6.17 20.24
N SER A 614 31.00 5.53 19.12
CA SER A 614 30.26 5.58 17.85
C SER A 614 28.82 5.10 18.03
N VAL A 615 28.64 4.02 18.79
CA VAL A 615 27.33 3.46 19.13
C VAL A 615 26.57 4.40 20.04
N HIS A 616 27.18 4.91 21.12
CA HIS A 616 26.53 5.85 22.02
C HIS A 616 26.15 7.18 21.35
N GLN A 617 26.96 7.71 20.42
CA GLN A 617 26.59 8.90 19.65
C GLN A 617 25.36 8.68 18.77
N GLN A 618 25.16 7.47 18.26
CA GLN A 618 23.97 7.15 17.45
C GLN A 618 22.79 6.70 18.31
N SER A 619 23.02 5.96 19.39
CA SER A 619 22.00 5.62 20.38
C SER A 619 21.44 6.86 21.07
N LEU A 620 22.25 7.89 21.39
CA LEU A 620 21.76 9.15 21.96
C LEU A 620 20.89 9.97 20.99
N LYS A 621 21.04 9.75 19.67
CA LYS A 621 20.10 10.29 18.67
C LYS A 621 18.77 9.52 18.59
N LEU A 622 18.77 8.27 19.05
CA LEU A 622 17.61 7.37 19.05
C LEU A 622 16.95 7.22 20.44
N LEU A 623 17.62 7.65 21.53
CA LEU A 623 17.17 7.49 22.92
C LEU A 623 15.99 8.41 23.30
N GLY A 624 15.56 9.29 22.39
CA GLY A 624 14.36 10.10 22.57
C GLY A 624 13.06 9.28 22.66
N THR A 625 13.05 8.01 22.24
CA THR A 625 11.82 7.20 22.13
C THR A 625 11.86 5.79 22.74
N ALA A 626 12.98 5.32 23.30
CA ALA A 626 13.10 3.90 23.68
C ALA A 626 13.37 3.67 25.17
N ILE A 627 12.31 3.40 25.96
CA ILE A 627 12.43 2.79 27.30
C ILE A 627 11.66 1.44 27.43
N ASN A 628 10.77 1.06 26.51
CA ASN A 628 9.91 -0.14 26.71
C ASN A 628 10.32 -1.45 25.97
N SER A 629 11.03 -1.41 24.84
CA SER A 629 11.27 -2.62 24.02
C SER A 629 12.45 -3.53 24.48
N TYR A 630 13.07 -3.23 25.63
CA TYR A 630 14.35 -3.83 26.04
C TYR A 630 14.26 -5.29 26.56
N ALA A 631 13.07 -5.82 26.82
CA ALA A 631 12.90 -7.15 27.42
C ALA A 631 12.77 -8.29 26.39
N HIS A 632 12.09 -8.05 25.26
CA HIS A 632 11.78 -9.09 24.26
C HIS A 632 13.00 -9.49 23.41
N ALA A 633 13.83 -8.53 23.01
CA ALA A 633 15.02 -8.79 22.20
C ALA A 633 16.03 -9.73 22.91
N ARG A 634 16.05 -9.76 24.25
CA ARG A 634 17.04 -10.55 25.02
C ARG A 634 16.80 -12.05 24.94
N VAL A 635 15.55 -12.49 24.78
CA VAL A 635 15.20 -13.92 24.75
C VAL A 635 15.53 -14.55 23.38
N VAL A 636 15.19 -13.84 22.30
CA VAL A 636 15.44 -14.31 20.91
C VAL A 636 16.94 -14.40 20.61
N ILE A 637 17.72 -13.42 21.08
CA ILE A 637 19.18 -13.38 20.86
C ILE A 637 19.90 -14.49 21.63
N ALA A 638 19.51 -14.76 22.87
CA ALA A 638 20.10 -15.85 23.66
C ALA A 638 19.81 -17.22 23.03
N GLY A 639 18.60 -17.43 22.51
CA GLY A 639 18.21 -18.66 21.81
C GLY A 639 18.97 -18.87 20.49
N GLY A 640 19.09 -17.81 19.66
CA GLY A 640 19.79 -17.89 18.37
C GLY A 640 21.28 -18.17 18.51
N ILE A 641 21.96 -17.52 19.46
CA ILE A 641 23.39 -17.72 19.71
C ILE A 641 23.65 -19.14 20.25
N ALA A 642 22.80 -19.64 21.14
CA ALA A 642 22.91 -21.01 21.65
C ALA A 642 22.75 -22.04 20.53
N GLY A 643 21.78 -21.86 19.62
CA GLY A 643 21.56 -22.74 18.48
C GLY A 643 22.76 -22.84 17.54
N ILE A 644 23.35 -21.69 17.17
CA ILE A 644 24.52 -21.63 16.28
C ILE A 644 25.73 -22.30 16.94
N LEU A 645 25.98 -22.05 18.23
CA LEU A 645 27.11 -22.63 18.95
C LEU A 645 26.96 -24.14 19.17
N ILE A 646 25.73 -24.64 19.34
CA ILE A 646 25.45 -26.09 19.47
C ILE A 646 25.74 -26.81 18.15
N VAL A 647 25.34 -26.23 17.02
CA VAL A 647 25.57 -26.81 15.69
C VAL A 647 27.06 -26.84 15.33
N GLN A 648 27.81 -25.79 15.68
CA GLN A 648 29.23 -25.70 15.28
C GLN A 648 30.21 -26.44 16.20
N SER A 649 29.91 -26.61 17.49
CA SER A 649 30.91 -27.08 18.46
C SER A 649 30.79 -28.56 18.86
N GLY A 650 29.63 -29.19 18.64
CA GLY A 650 29.34 -30.56 19.13
C GLY A 650 29.36 -30.70 20.66
N ARG A 651 29.45 -29.60 21.43
CA ARG A 651 29.56 -29.60 22.89
C ARG A 651 28.29 -29.07 23.54
N ARG A 652 27.23 -29.87 23.46
CA ARG A 652 25.87 -29.51 23.92
C ARG A 652 25.83 -29.15 25.41
N GLU A 653 26.50 -29.92 26.28
CA GLU A 653 26.41 -29.76 27.74
C GLU A 653 27.05 -28.45 28.24
N ALA A 654 28.23 -28.09 27.74
CA ALA A 654 28.94 -26.88 28.16
C ALA A 654 28.23 -25.58 27.72
N ILE A 655 27.47 -25.63 26.62
CA ILE A 655 26.71 -24.48 26.12
C ILE A 655 25.40 -24.33 26.89
N VAL A 656 24.73 -25.43 27.23
CA VAL A 656 23.53 -25.39 28.08
C VAL A 656 23.87 -24.84 29.46
N GLU A 657 25.01 -25.23 30.05
CA GLU A 657 25.49 -24.70 31.33
C GLU A 657 25.81 -23.20 31.24
N ALA A 658 26.52 -22.75 30.20
CA ALA A 658 26.84 -21.33 30.00
C ALA A 658 25.61 -20.46 29.76
N VAL A 659 24.61 -20.96 29.01
CA VAL A 659 23.34 -20.26 28.79
C VAL A 659 22.52 -20.22 30.07
N GLY A 660 22.50 -21.32 30.84
CA GLY A 660 21.88 -21.37 32.16
C GLY A 660 22.46 -20.33 33.12
N ASP A 661 23.78 -20.18 33.16
CA ASP A 661 24.47 -19.19 34.01
C ASP A 661 24.18 -17.75 33.58
N ILE A 662 24.06 -17.48 32.27
CA ILE A 662 23.69 -16.16 31.76
C ILE A 662 22.25 -15.81 32.17
N LEU A 663 21.32 -16.76 32.04
CA LEU A 663 19.90 -16.56 32.38
C LEU A 663 19.69 -16.45 33.91
N ALA A 664 20.43 -17.22 34.70
CA ALA A 664 20.41 -17.15 36.16
C ALA A 664 20.93 -15.79 36.67
N ASN A 665 21.99 -15.25 36.06
CA ASN A 665 22.48 -13.90 36.35
C ASN A 665 21.51 -12.78 35.93
N MET A 666 20.55 -13.10 35.05
CA MET A 666 19.45 -12.21 34.66
C MET A 666 18.20 -12.37 35.54
N GLY A 667 18.23 -13.21 36.59
CA GLY A 667 17.13 -13.40 37.53
C GLY A 667 15.98 -14.27 37.01
N LEU A 668 16.19 -15.00 35.91
CA LEU A 668 15.23 -15.94 35.34
C LEU A 668 15.65 -17.37 35.73
N SER A 669 14.74 -18.15 36.31
CA SER A 669 14.97 -19.58 36.57
C SER A 669 13.98 -20.43 35.78
N PHE A 670 14.49 -21.39 35.02
CA PHE A 670 13.69 -22.48 34.46
C PHE A 670 13.86 -23.73 35.34
N GLY A 671 12.81 -24.57 35.38
CA GLY A 671 12.92 -25.93 35.92
C GLY A 671 13.61 -26.86 34.91
N ASP A 672 14.03 -28.04 35.35
CA ASP A 672 14.90 -28.99 34.61
C ASP A 672 14.37 -29.52 33.24
N GLU A 673 13.18 -29.11 32.76
CA GLU A 673 12.60 -29.56 31.47
C GLU A 673 12.80 -28.57 30.32
#